data_AF-A0AA50KP81-F1
#
_entry.id   AF-A0AA50KP81-F1
#
_cell.length_a   1.000
_cell.length_b   1.000
_cell.length_c   1.000
_cell.angle_alpha   90.00
_cell.angle_beta   90.00
_cell.angle_gamma   90.00
#
_symmetry.space_group_name_H-M   'P 1'
#
loop_
_entity.id
_entity.type
_entity.pdbx_description
1 polymer ?
#
loop_
_entity_poly.entity_id
_entity_poly.type
_entity_poly.pdbx_seq_one_letter_code
_entity_poly.pdbx_strand_id
1 'polypeptide(L)'
;MKKHLTLGQKLAISLLLPLVALLGFGGITSWQAWQAMERATAMTPMVALSVAGSNLAHELQKERGMSAGFIGSGGRQFASELQAQRRHSDRVLAELKAHLGNPHDTGATQLALHGLQQLRTQVDGNRPQLGAVVDGYTGLIRQLLTLMDEAVTLAHDGNTAARLAAYSAFLQSKERMGLIRAVLSNAFGADRFAPGLYRHFITLQAEQAIYLERFSRLASPAWRELYRQQTGSSTEVAQLLQLAHDRADSGGFNQNATHWFGIATRHINQLKTVEDGLANSLEQHVLQLHQGATTRFWLSLVCSVVVLAVTLALSLRLMRGIRHGVHTLHQGMLRITQNNDFTQDVPVQGSDELAELAESLNAMQHHLNELLLGVNQASRRLFGNADHTQDSVQKVRLHIEHGTGQVELVVSATTEMAATVAEIARHASDTFGAANDSILRAEEGDHDVDDTIAAIEEVALALNEGERRVQEVAQHTRDVEHCLTTIKQISERTNLLALNAAIEAARAGESGRGFAVVADEVRALAMQTQHTAAEIDDMLVRLREGVESAVAAMSTGREKAGYSVEEARKAGVELTTIVGEIRKVNAMSEQVATATEEQRTVTDDIQHNVILIRDGYQATLDIAGQLQQQGEALSDLAVQLEQRLAQFRLRQSP
;
A
#
# COMPACT_ATOMS: atom_id res chain seq x y z
N MET A 1 -13.47 9.60 -31.73
CA MET A 1 -13.69 8.63 -30.62
C MET A 1 -13.50 7.21 -31.15
N LYS A 2 -12.32 6.60 -30.94
CA LYS A 2 -12.13 5.18 -31.23
C LYS A 2 -12.87 4.39 -30.15
N LYS A 3 -14.00 3.76 -30.48
CA LYS A 3 -14.67 2.80 -29.57
C LYS A 3 -13.71 1.65 -29.34
N HIS A 4 -12.99 1.67 -28.23
CA HIS A 4 -12.14 0.56 -27.84
C HIS A 4 -13.03 -0.63 -27.48
N LEU A 5 -12.78 -1.76 -28.14
CA LEU A 5 -13.48 -3.02 -27.87
C LEU A 5 -13.29 -3.41 -26.41
N THR A 6 -14.37 -3.83 -25.74
CA THR A 6 -14.29 -4.37 -24.38
C THR A 6 -13.47 -5.66 -24.37
N LEU A 7 -12.92 -6.06 -23.21
CA LEU A 7 -12.15 -7.30 -23.09
C LEU A 7 -12.95 -8.52 -23.58
N GLY A 8 -14.26 -8.56 -23.27
CA GLY A 8 -15.16 -9.59 -23.78
C GLY A 8 -15.29 -9.59 -25.31
N GLN A 9 -15.36 -8.42 -25.94
CA GLN A 9 -15.38 -8.31 -27.41
C GLN A 9 -14.06 -8.75 -28.04
N LYS A 10 -12.91 -8.42 -27.43
CA LYS A 10 -11.59 -8.86 -27.91
C LYS A 10 -11.45 -10.37 -27.86
N LEU A 11 -11.85 -11.00 -26.75
CA LEU A 11 -11.84 -12.46 -26.60
C LEU A 11 -12.81 -13.15 -27.56
N ALA A 12 -14.00 -12.57 -27.78
CA ALA A 12 -14.94 -13.11 -28.76
C ALA A 12 -14.37 -13.07 -30.19
N ILE A 13 -13.68 -12.00 -30.57
CA ILE A 13 -13.03 -11.87 -31.88
C ILE A 13 -11.87 -12.87 -32.02
N SER A 14 -11.04 -13.08 -30.98
CA SER A 14 -9.94 -14.05 -31.05
C SER A 14 -10.41 -15.49 -31.18
N LEU A 15 -11.60 -15.81 -30.66
CA LEU A 15 -12.23 -17.13 -30.76
C LEU A 15 -12.97 -17.36 -32.08
N LEU A 16 -13.32 -16.29 -32.80
CA LEU A 16 -14.06 -16.39 -34.05
C LEU A 16 -13.24 -17.06 -35.16
N LEU A 17 -11.95 -16.72 -35.27
CA LEU A 17 -11.06 -17.29 -36.28
C LEU A 17 -10.91 -18.83 -36.18
N PRO A 18 -10.59 -19.43 -35.03
CA PRO A 18 -10.51 -20.89 -34.91
C PRO A 18 -11.87 -21.58 -35.08
N LEU A 19 -12.98 -20.97 -34.64
CA LEU A 19 -14.32 -21.52 -34.87
C LEU A 19 -14.69 -21.56 -36.36
N VAL A 20 -14.37 -20.49 -37.11
CA VAL A 20 -14.58 -20.45 -38.56
C VAL A 20 -13.70 -21.48 -39.28
N ALA A 21 -12.44 -21.63 -38.85
CA ALA A 21 -11.54 -22.64 -39.41
C ALA A 21 -12.05 -24.08 -39.18
N LEU A 22 -12.54 -24.39 -37.96
CA LEU A 22 -13.14 -25.69 -37.64
C LEU A 22 -14.42 -25.96 -38.43
N LEU A 23 -15.29 -24.94 -38.57
CA LEU A 23 -16.49 -25.04 -39.41
C LEU A 23 -16.13 -25.30 -40.87
N GLY A 24 -15.14 -24.59 -41.42
CA GLY A 24 -14.66 -24.79 -42.78
C GLY A 24 -14.08 -26.19 -43.00
N PHE A 25 -13.19 -26.63 -42.11
CA PHE A 25 -12.56 -27.95 -42.20
C PHE A 25 -13.58 -29.10 -42.05
N GLY A 26 -14.46 -29.03 -41.04
CA GLY A 26 -15.54 -29.99 -40.85
C GLY A 26 -16.49 -30.04 -42.05
N GLY A 27 -16.86 -28.87 -42.58
CA GLY A 27 -17.68 -28.76 -43.78
C GLY A 27 -17.04 -29.41 -45.01
N ILE A 28 -15.76 -29.13 -45.29
CA ILE A 28 -15.05 -29.71 -46.45
C ILE A 28 -14.95 -31.24 -46.33
N THR A 29 -14.58 -31.76 -45.16
CA THR A 29 -14.44 -33.21 -44.94
C THR A 29 -15.77 -33.94 -45.03
N SER A 30 -16.83 -33.42 -44.43
CA SER A 30 -18.18 -33.98 -44.56
C SER A 30 -18.71 -33.88 -46.00
N TRP A 31 -18.41 -32.80 -46.71
CA TRP A 31 -18.77 -32.64 -48.12
C TRP A 31 -18.10 -33.70 -49.01
N GLN A 32 -16.79 -33.93 -48.82
CA GLN A 32 -16.06 -34.99 -49.54
C GLN A 32 -16.62 -36.39 -49.24
N ALA A 33 -16.94 -36.67 -47.98
CA ALA A 33 -17.53 -37.95 -47.59
C ALA A 33 -18.96 -38.12 -48.14
N TRP A 34 -19.75 -37.05 -48.19
CA TRP A 34 -21.08 -37.03 -48.80
C TRP A 34 -21.02 -37.34 -50.30
N GLN A 35 -20.11 -36.68 -51.04
CA GLN A 35 -19.90 -36.97 -52.46
C GLN A 35 -19.50 -38.44 -52.71
N ALA A 36 -18.66 -39.01 -51.86
CA ALA A 36 -18.27 -40.42 -51.96
C ALA A 36 -19.47 -41.37 -51.70
N MET A 37 -20.32 -41.02 -50.74
CA MET A 37 -21.55 -41.77 -50.43
C MET A 37 -22.53 -41.72 -51.59
N GLU A 38 -22.86 -40.52 -52.09
CA GLU A 38 -23.80 -40.31 -53.19
C GLU A 38 -23.39 -41.09 -54.45
N ARG A 39 -22.09 -41.09 -54.78
CA ARG A 39 -21.55 -41.88 -55.90
C ARG A 39 -21.72 -43.38 -55.71
N ALA A 40 -21.41 -43.89 -54.51
CA ALA A 40 -21.58 -45.30 -54.21
C ALA A 40 -23.07 -45.72 -54.23
N THR A 41 -23.97 -44.82 -53.83
CA THR A 41 -25.42 -45.02 -53.91
C THR A 41 -25.89 -45.10 -55.37
N ALA A 42 -25.41 -44.21 -56.25
CA ALA A 42 -25.74 -44.22 -57.68
C ALA A 42 -25.22 -45.47 -58.41
N MET A 43 -24.09 -46.03 -57.97
CA MET A 43 -23.44 -47.16 -58.62
C MET A 43 -24.14 -48.51 -58.37
N THR A 44 -24.73 -48.70 -57.18
CA THR A 44 -25.39 -49.94 -56.77
C THR A 44 -26.50 -50.40 -57.73
N PRO A 45 -27.51 -49.57 -58.07
CA PRO A 45 -28.57 -49.98 -58.99
C PRO A 45 -28.06 -50.23 -60.41
N MET A 46 -27.03 -49.51 -60.86
CA MET A 46 -26.46 -49.66 -62.20
C MET A 46 -25.74 -50.98 -62.40
N VAL A 47 -24.98 -51.44 -61.39
CA VAL A 47 -24.36 -52.77 -61.42
C VAL A 47 -25.42 -53.87 -61.38
N ALA A 48 -26.44 -53.76 -60.51
CA ALA A 48 -27.53 -54.73 -60.45
C ALA A 48 -28.32 -54.80 -61.77
N LEU A 49 -28.64 -53.65 -62.38
CA LEU A 49 -29.29 -53.58 -63.69
C LEU A 49 -28.45 -54.25 -64.78
N SER A 50 -27.14 -54.03 -64.76
CA SER A 50 -26.23 -54.56 -65.76
C SER A 50 -26.02 -56.08 -65.59
N VAL A 51 -26.03 -56.62 -64.37
CA VAL A 51 -26.03 -58.07 -64.10
C VAL A 51 -27.35 -58.71 -64.56
N ALA A 52 -28.48 -58.08 -64.27
CA ALA A 52 -29.77 -58.52 -64.79
C ALA A 52 -29.79 -58.51 -66.34
N GLY A 53 -29.14 -57.51 -66.95
CA GLY A 53 -28.97 -57.40 -68.40
C GLY A 53 -28.14 -58.55 -68.98
N SER A 54 -27.05 -58.94 -68.31
CA SER A 54 -26.22 -60.08 -68.74
C SER A 54 -26.95 -61.43 -68.61
N ASN A 55 -27.75 -61.59 -67.56
CA ASN A 55 -28.63 -62.75 -67.38
C ASN A 55 -29.63 -62.88 -68.53
N LEU A 56 -30.30 -61.78 -68.90
CA LEU A 56 -31.20 -61.79 -70.05
C LEU A 56 -30.44 -62.07 -71.36
N ALA A 57 -29.28 -61.43 -71.56
CA ALA A 57 -28.44 -61.67 -72.73
C ALA A 57 -28.09 -63.17 -72.87
N HIS A 58 -27.80 -63.86 -71.77
CA HIS A 58 -27.55 -65.31 -71.76
C HIS A 58 -28.75 -66.13 -72.24
N GLU A 59 -29.95 -65.83 -71.76
CA GLU A 59 -31.16 -66.53 -72.19
C GLU A 59 -31.50 -66.23 -73.66
N LEU A 60 -31.28 -65.00 -74.11
CA LEU A 60 -31.45 -64.63 -75.52
C LEU A 60 -30.39 -65.24 -76.44
N GLN A 61 -29.17 -65.52 -75.95
CA GLN A 61 -28.17 -66.30 -76.69
C GLN A 61 -28.63 -67.74 -76.95
N LYS A 62 -29.32 -68.36 -75.98
CA LYS A 62 -29.95 -69.68 -76.15
C LYS A 62 -31.14 -69.60 -77.09
N GLU A 63 -32.02 -68.62 -76.90
CA GLU A 63 -33.20 -68.41 -77.75
C GLU A 63 -32.81 -68.14 -79.22
N ARG A 64 -31.76 -67.36 -79.47
CA ARG A 64 -31.16 -67.15 -80.80
C ARG A 64 -30.70 -68.47 -81.42
N GLY A 65 -29.98 -69.29 -80.66
CA GLY A 65 -29.47 -70.58 -81.13
C GLY A 65 -30.59 -71.55 -81.51
N MET A 66 -31.64 -71.63 -80.68
CA MET A 66 -32.81 -72.47 -80.94
C MET A 66 -33.66 -71.93 -82.10
N SER A 67 -33.81 -70.61 -82.22
CA SER A 67 -34.51 -69.97 -83.35
C SER A 67 -33.79 -70.23 -84.66
N ALA A 68 -32.45 -70.15 -84.66
CA ALA A 68 -31.64 -70.48 -85.82
C ALA A 68 -31.77 -71.96 -86.24
N GLY A 69 -31.77 -72.88 -85.27
CA GLY A 69 -32.00 -74.32 -85.51
C GLY A 69 -33.42 -74.63 -86.00
N PHE A 70 -34.43 -73.95 -85.44
CA PHE A 70 -35.83 -74.08 -85.87
C PHE A 70 -36.01 -73.63 -87.33
N ILE A 71 -35.48 -72.45 -87.69
CA ILE A 71 -35.54 -71.93 -89.07
C ILE A 71 -34.72 -72.83 -90.02
N GLY A 72 -33.49 -73.20 -89.63
CA GLY A 72 -32.59 -74.01 -90.46
C GLY A 72 -33.12 -75.42 -90.77
N SER A 73 -33.93 -75.99 -89.88
CA SER A 73 -34.59 -77.29 -90.09
C SER A 73 -35.93 -77.20 -90.85
N GLY A 74 -36.33 -75.98 -91.25
CA GLY A 74 -37.64 -75.72 -91.85
C GLY A 74 -38.81 -75.97 -90.88
N GLY A 75 -38.60 -75.71 -89.58
CA GLY A 75 -39.60 -75.84 -88.52
C GLY A 75 -39.73 -77.23 -87.90
N ARG A 76 -38.84 -78.18 -88.21
CA ARG A 76 -38.94 -79.59 -87.78
C ARG A 76 -38.18 -79.94 -86.50
N GLN A 77 -37.14 -79.19 -86.16
CA GLN A 77 -36.32 -79.38 -84.95
C GLN A 77 -36.42 -78.14 -84.05
N PHE A 78 -36.20 -78.28 -82.74
CA PHE A 78 -36.17 -77.19 -81.74
C PHE A 78 -37.52 -76.51 -81.41
N ALA A 79 -38.67 -77.00 -81.90
CA ALA A 79 -39.96 -76.34 -81.69
C ALA A 79 -40.39 -76.27 -80.21
N SER A 80 -40.32 -77.38 -79.49
CA SER A 80 -40.70 -77.45 -78.07
C SER A 80 -39.66 -76.79 -77.16
N GLU A 81 -38.38 -76.96 -77.49
CA GLU A 81 -37.26 -76.33 -76.78
C GLU A 81 -37.30 -74.81 -76.91
N LEU A 82 -37.60 -74.28 -78.10
CA LEU A 82 -37.74 -72.84 -78.33
C LEU A 82 -38.89 -72.24 -77.51
N GLN A 83 -40.05 -72.89 -77.46
CA GLN A 83 -41.17 -72.40 -76.65
C GLN A 83 -40.87 -72.45 -75.15
N ALA A 84 -40.17 -73.49 -74.68
CA ALA A 84 -39.70 -73.57 -73.29
C ALA A 84 -38.68 -72.47 -72.97
N GLN A 85 -37.73 -72.22 -73.88
CA GLN A 85 -36.72 -71.18 -73.73
C GLN A 85 -37.35 -69.78 -73.75
N ARG A 86 -38.33 -69.50 -74.61
CA ARG A 86 -39.06 -68.22 -74.62
C ARG A 86 -39.70 -67.91 -73.27
N ARG A 87 -40.33 -68.90 -72.61
CA ARG A 87 -40.86 -68.76 -71.24
C ARG A 87 -39.79 -68.52 -70.18
N HIS A 88 -38.56 -68.98 -70.41
CA HIS A 88 -37.45 -68.71 -69.50
C HIS A 88 -36.90 -67.31 -69.71
N SER A 89 -36.68 -66.91 -70.97
CA SER A 89 -36.33 -65.55 -71.37
C SER A 89 -37.32 -64.53 -70.81
N ASP A 90 -38.63 -64.80 -70.86
CA ASP A 90 -39.68 -63.90 -70.34
C ASP A 90 -39.66 -63.73 -68.82
N ARG A 91 -39.25 -64.76 -68.08
CA ARG A 91 -39.06 -64.68 -66.61
C ARG A 91 -37.88 -63.78 -66.28
N VAL A 92 -36.73 -64.00 -66.93
CA VAL A 92 -35.53 -63.17 -66.73
C VAL A 92 -35.75 -61.74 -67.24
N LEU A 93 -36.56 -61.56 -68.28
CA LEU A 93 -37.00 -60.26 -68.77
C LEU A 93 -37.81 -59.49 -67.72
N ALA A 94 -38.67 -60.18 -66.96
CA ALA A 94 -39.41 -59.57 -65.86
C ALA A 94 -38.49 -59.17 -64.69
N GLU A 95 -37.45 -59.96 -64.40
CA GLU A 95 -36.43 -59.62 -63.41
C GLU A 95 -35.63 -58.38 -63.81
N LEU A 96 -35.23 -58.27 -65.09
CA LEU A 96 -34.59 -57.05 -65.61
C LEU A 96 -35.52 -55.83 -65.49
N LYS A 97 -36.81 -55.98 -65.84
CA LYS A 97 -37.81 -54.90 -65.70
C LYS A 97 -37.97 -54.43 -64.26
N ALA A 98 -37.83 -55.32 -63.26
CA ALA A 98 -37.90 -54.94 -61.85
C ALA A 98 -36.75 -54.01 -61.43
N HIS A 99 -35.60 -54.08 -62.11
CA HIS A 99 -34.45 -53.20 -61.85
C HIS A 99 -34.54 -51.85 -62.60
N LEU A 100 -35.43 -51.72 -63.60
CA LEU A 100 -35.68 -50.50 -64.37
C LEU A 100 -36.64 -49.50 -63.68
N GLY A 101 -36.74 -49.55 -62.35
CA GLY A 101 -37.74 -48.84 -61.54
C GLY A 101 -37.66 -47.31 -61.50
N ASN A 102 -36.89 -46.65 -62.38
CA ASN A 102 -36.83 -45.20 -62.50
C ASN A 102 -37.10 -44.76 -63.96
N PRO A 103 -38.11 -43.92 -64.26
CA PRO A 103 -38.59 -43.65 -65.62
C PRO A 103 -37.63 -42.90 -66.56
N HIS A 104 -36.41 -42.58 -66.10
CA HIS A 104 -35.41 -41.83 -66.87
C HIS A 104 -34.14 -42.61 -67.21
N ASP A 105 -34.04 -43.90 -66.86
CA ASP A 105 -32.83 -44.70 -67.13
C ASP A 105 -33.02 -45.73 -68.26
N THR A 106 -32.23 -45.51 -69.32
CA THR A 106 -31.94 -46.38 -70.47
C THR A 106 -33.09 -46.68 -71.44
N GLY A 107 -33.42 -45.69 -72.27
CA GLY A 107 -34.26 -45.87 -73.45
C GLY A 107 -33.81 -47.03 -74.36
N ALA A 108 -32.52 -47.40 -74.34
CA ALA A 108 -31.97 -48.55 -75.06
C ALA A 108 -32.49 -49.91 -74.54
N THR A 109 -32.68 -50.07 -73.23
CA THR A 109 -33.18 -51.32 -72.63
C THR A 109 -34.66 -51.51 -72.96
N GLN A 110 -35.46 -50.45 -72.85
CA GLN A 110 -36.86 -50.46 -73.28
C GLN A 110 -37.01 -50.70 -74.80
N LEU A 111 -36.11 -50.16 -75.62
CA LEU A 111 -36.07 -50.42 -77.07
C LEU A 111 -35.77 -51.91 -77.38
N ALA A 112 -34.78 -52.49 -76.70
CA ALA A 112 -34.40 -53.89 -76.82
C ALA A 112 -35.56 -54.83 -76.47
N LEU A 113 -36.30 -54.49 -75.43
CA LEU A 113 -37.50 -55.18 -74.94
C LEU A 113 -38.65 -55.21 -75.98
N HIS A 114 -38.88 -54.11 -76.70
CA HIS A 114 -39.86 -54.06 -77.80
C HIS A 114 -39.39 -54.86 -79.03
N GLY A 115 -38.08 -54.90 -79.30
CA GLY A 115 -37.49 -55.65 -80.41
C GLY A 115 -37.64 -57.18 -80.28
N LEU A 116 -37.61 -57.72 -79.06
CA LEU A 116 -37.73 -59.17 -78.82
C LEU A 116 -39.04 -59.76 -79.34
N GLN A 117 -40.16 -59.09 -79.11
CA GLN A 117 -41.46 -59.57 -79.55
C GLN A 117 -41.57 -59.56 -81.09
N GLN A 118 -41.03 -58.51 -81.74
CA GLN A 118 -40.95 -58.43 -83.20
C GLN A 118 -40.09 -59.55 -83.80
N LEU A 119 -38.94 -59.86 -83.18
CA LEU A 119 -38.07 -60.96 -83.62
C LEU A 119 -38.76 -62.31 -83.53
N ARG A 120 -39.51 -62.58 -82.45
CA ARG A 120 -40.28 -63.82 -82.30
C ARG A 120 -41.35 -63.95 -83.39
N THR A 121 -42.05 -62.87 -83.72
CA THR A 121 -43.02 -62.86 -84.84
C THR A 121 -42.34 -63.15 -86.19
N GLN A 122 -41.12 -62.66 -86.41
CA GLN A 122 -40.35 -62.98 -87.62
C GLN A 122 -39.95 -64.45 -87.67
N VAL A 123 -39.56 -65.05 -86.54
CA VAL A 123 -39.23 -66.49 -86.43
C VAL A 123 -40.45 -67.37 -86.76
N ASP A 124 -41.63 -66.98 -86.29
CA ASP A 124 -42.87 -67.76 -86.44
C ASP A 124 -43.58 -67.50 -87.79
N GLY A 125 -43.05 -66.60 -88.65
CA GLY A 125 -43.65 -66.17 -89.91
C GLY A 125 -43.51 -67.14 -91.09
N ASN A 126 -44.21 -66.87 -92.20
CA ASN A 126 -44.38 -67.83 -93.32
C ASN A 126 -43.19 -67.95 -94.30
N ARG A 127 -41.99 -67.46 -93.94
CA ARG A 127 -40.68 -67.60 -94.64
C ARG A 127 -39.61 -66.80 -93.87
N PRO A 128 -39.15 -67.29 -92.70
CA PRO A 128 -38.21 -66.55 -91.87
C PRO A 128 -36.84 -66.44 -92.55
N GLN A 129 -36.26 -65.23 -92.57
CA GLN A 129 -34.88 -65.03 -93.04
C GLN A 129 -33.91 -65.27 -91.89
N LEU A 130 -33.19 -66.40 -91.94
CA LEU A 130 -32.26 -66.83 -90.87
C LEU A 130 -31.25 -65.74 -90.50
N GLY A 131 -30.65 -65.07 -91.50
CA GLY A 131 -29.67 -64.00 -91.27
C GLY A 131 -30.25 -62.83 -90.48
N ALA A 132 -31.40 -62.30 -90.92
CA ALA A 132 -32.06 -61.15 -90.27
C ALA A 132 -32.46 -61.45 -88.81
N VAL A 133 -32.94 -62.67 -88.52
CA VAL A 133 -33.29 -63.08 -87.16
C VAL A 133 -32.05 -63.18 -86.28
N VAL A 134 -30.99 -63.83 -86.76
CA VAL A 134 -29.73 -63.98 -86.01
C VAL A 134 -29.09 -62.62 -85.74
N ASP A 135 -29.08 -61.72 -86.74
CA ASP A 135 -28.56 -60.36 -86.61
C ASP A 135 -29.39 -59.54 -85.61
N GLY A 136 -30.72 -59.68 -85.64
CA GLY A 136 -31.63 -59.00 -84.71
C GLY A 136 -31.41 -59.40 -83.25
N TYR A 137 -31.35 -60.71 -82.95
CA TYR A 137 -31.01 -61.17 -81.60
C TYR A 137 -29.60 -60.72 -81.19
N THR A 138 -28.63 -60.73 -82.11
CA THR A 138 -27.25 -60.30 -81.84
C THR A 138 -27.17 -58.81 -81.52
N GLY A 139 -27.95 -57.96 -82.21
CA GLY A 139 -28.07 -56.54 -81.90
C GLY A 139 -28.66 -56.28 -80.53
N LEU A 140 -29.72 -57.02 -80.17
CA LEU A 140 -30.36 -56.92 -78.86
C LEU A 140 -29.41 -57.35 -77.73
N ILE A 141 -28.75 -58.50 -77.88
CA ILE A 141 -27.74 -58.98 -76.93
C ILE A 141 -26.64 -57.93 -76.76
N ARG A 142 -26.14 -57.35 -77.86
CA ARG A 142 -25.11 -56.30 -77.80
C ARG A 142 -25.56 -55.10 -76.97
N GLN A 143 -26.80 -54.63 -77.15
CA GLN A 143 -27.36 -53.51 -76.36
C GLN A 143 -27.46 -53.84 -74.87
N LEU A 144 -27.83 -55.08 -74.51
CA LEU A 144 -27.85 -55.51 -73.11
C LEU A 144 -26.45 -55.56 -72.50
N LEU A 145 -25.46 -56.00 -73.28
CA LEU A 145 -24.07 -56.08 -72.81
C LEU A 145 -23.40 -54.71 -72.68
N THR A 146 -23.85 -53.68 -73.42
CA THR A 146 -23.33 -52.31 -73.29
C THR A 146 -23.76 -51.60 -72.00
N LEU A 147 -24.77 -52.10 -71.28
CA LEU A 147 -25.14 -51.57 -69.96
C LEU A 147 -23.96 -51.58 -68.98
N MET A 148 -23.10 -52.61 -69.07
CA MET A 148 -21.89 -52.68 -68.25
C MET A 148 -20.87 -51.59 -68.59
N ASP A 149 -20.83 -51.08 -69.82
CA ASP A 149 -19.91 -50.00 -70.20
C ASP A 149 -20.37 -48.65 -69.61
N GLU A 150 -21.67 -48.44 -69.43
CA GLU A 150 -22.21 -47.28 -68.72
C GLU A 150 -21.84 -47.33 -67.23
N ALA A 151 -21.94 -48.50 -66.60
CA ALA A 151 -21.52 -48.69 -65.21
C ALA A 151 -20.02 -48.38 -64.99
N VAL A 152 -19.14 -48.63 -65.97
CA VAL A 152 -17.71 -48.26 -65.91
C VAL A 152 -17.51 -46.75 -65.77
N THR A 153 -18.34 -45.93 -66.44
CA THR A 153 -18.19 -44.46 -66.40
C THR A 153 -18.56 -43.85 -65.05
N LEU A 154 -19.33 -44.57 -64.23
CA LEU A 154 -19.69 -44.16 -62.87
C LEU A 154 -18.58 -44.46 -61.85
N ALA A 155 -17.67 -45.37 -62.17
CA ALA A 155 -16.58 -45.75 -61.28
C ALA A 155 -15.51 -44.65 -61.21
N HIS A 156 -15.30 -44.09 -60.01
CA HIS A 156 -14.33 -43.03 -59.76
C HIS A 156 -13.02 -43.53 -59.13
N ASP A 157 -12.95 -44.82 -58.76
CA ASP A 157 -11.72 -45.45 -58.31
C ASP A 157 -11.24 -46.50 -59.33
N GLY A 158 -9.91 -46.54 -59.53
CA GLY A 158 -9.32 -47.37 -60.57
C GLY A 158 -9.55 -48.88 -60.38
N ASN A 159 -9.78 -49.33 -59.14
CA ASN A 159 -10.02 -50.75 -58.85
C ASN A 159 -11.42 -51.17 -59.31
N THR A 160 -12.43 -50.38 -58.95
CA THR A 160 -13.81 -50.61 -59.36
C THR A 160 -13.99 -50.47 -60.87
N ALA A 161 -13.38 -49.45 -61.48
CA ALA A 161 -13.39 -49.27 -62.93
C ALA A 161 -12.75 -50.47 -63.67
N ALA A 162 -11.61 -50.98 -63.16
CA ALA A 162 -10.95 -52.15 -63.72
C ALA A 162 -11.81 -53.42 -63.60
N ARG A 163 -12.49 -53.64 -62.46
CA ARG A 163 -13.40 -54.79 -62.26
C ARG A 163 -14.57 -54.77 -63.22
N LEU A 164 -15.22 -53.63 -63.38
CA LEU A 164 -16.33 -53.46 -64.32
C LEU A 164 -15.87 -53.67 -65.77
N ALA A 165 -14.74 -53.09 -66.15
CA ALA A 165 -14.17 -53.25 -67.49
C ALA A 165 -13.72 -54.68 -67.77
N ALA A 166 -13.20 -55.40 -66.76
CA ALA A 166 -12.90 -56.83 -66.86
C ALA A 166 -14.17 -57.64 -67.08
N TYR A 167 -15.23 -57.37 -66.32
CA TYR A 167 -16.52 -58.06 -66.44
C TYR A 167 -17.16 -57.83 -67.82
N SER A 168 -17.19 -56.57 -68.31
CA SER A 168 -17.65 -56.25 -69.67
C SER A 168 -16.87 -57.02 -70.73
N ALA A 169 -15.52 -57.04 -70.64
CA ALA A 169 -14.69 -57.82 -71.57
C ALA A 169 -15.00 -59.32 -71.53
N PHE A 170 -15.24 -59.89 -70.34
CA PHE A 170 -15.64 -61.28 -70.18
C PHE A 170 -16.98 -61.59 -70.87
N LEU A 171 -17.99 -60.74 -70.67
CA LEU A 171 -19.31 -60.88 -71.31
C LEU A 171 -19.22 -60.84 -72.85
N GLN A 172 -18.42 -59.92 -73.40
CA GLN A 172 -18.21 -59.82 -74.84
C GLN A 172 -17.50 -61.06 -75.41
N SER A 173 -16.51 -61.59 -74.69
CA SER A 173 -15.88 -62.87 -75.05
C SER A 173 -16.90 -64.02 -75.07
N LYS A 174 -17.73 -64.15 -74.03
CA LYS A 174 -18.78 -65.18 -73.96
C LYS A 174 -19.75 -65.07 -75.14
N GLU A 175 -20.15 -63.86 -75.52
CA GLU A 175 -21.02 -63.64 -76.68
C GLU A 175 -20.37 -64.09 -78.00
N ARG A 176 -19.05 -63.85 -78.18
CA ARG A 176 -18.35 -64.34 -79.37
C ARG A 176 -18.30 -65.86 -79.43
N MET A 177 -18.17 -66.54 -78.29
CA MET A 177 -18.32 -67.99 -78.24
C MET A 177 -19.73 -68.44 -78.67
N GLY A 178 -20.77 -67.70 -78.27
CA GLY A 178 -22.15 -67.93 -78.69
C GLY A 178 -22.36 -67.78 -80.21
N LEU A 179 -21.70 -66.81 -80.83
CA LEU A 179 -21.71 -66.60 -82.29
C LEU A 179 -20.91 -67.66 -83.02
N ILE A 180 -19.72 -68.03 -82.52
CA ILE A 180 -18.91 -69.14 -83.04
C ILE A 180 -19.70 -70.44 -83.02
N ARG A 181 -20.44 -70.72 -81.93
CA ARG A 181 -21.34 -71.86 -81.85
C ARG A 181 -22.33 -71.88 -83.01
N ALA A 182 -22.99 -70.75 -83.29
CA ALA A 182 -23.98 -70.65 -84.36
C ALA A 182 -23.35 -70.85 -85.75
N VAL A 183 -22.21 -70.20 -86.01
CA VAL A 183 -21.47 -70.30 -87.27
C VAL A 183 -21.02 -71.74 -87.55
N LEU A 184 -20.43 -72.40 -86.56
CA LEU A 184 -19.95 -73.79 -86.73
C LEU A 184 -21.08 -74.82 -86.73
N SER A 185 -22.22 -74.56 -86.07
CA SER A 185 -23.40 -75.42 -86.21
C SER A 185 -23.92 -75.42 -87.64
N ASN A 186 -23.87 -74.27 -88.33
CA ASN A 186 -24.19 -74.18 -89.74
C ASN A 186 -23.16 -74.91 -90.62
N ALA A 187 -21.86 -74.67 -90.38
CA ALA A 187 -20.78 -75.28 -91.17
C ALA A 187 -20.73 -76.80 -91.04
N PHE A 188 -20.85 -77.35 -89.82
CA PHE A 188 -20.89 -78.80 -89.60
C PHE A 188 -22.19 -79.43 -90.12
N GLY A 189 -23.33 -78.74 -90.01
CA GLY A 189 -24.60 -79.23 -90.54
C GLY A 189 -24.64 -79.30 -92.07
N ALA A 190 -23.96 -78.38 -92.75
CA ALA A 190 -23.82 -78.38 -94.21
C ALA A 190 -22.57 -79.16 -94.70
N ASP A 191 -21.77 -79.69 -93.78
CA ASP A 191 -20.47 -80.34 -93.99
C ASP A 191 -19.45 -79.52 -94.82
N ARG A 192 -19.64 -78.19 -94.86
CA ARG A 192 -18.78 -77.19 -95.52
C ARG A 192 -19.10 -75.79 -94.99
N PHE A 193 -18.16 -74.86 -95.10
CA PHE A 193 -18.48 -73.44 -94.88
C PHE A 193 -19.25 -72.86 -96.07
N ALA A 194 -20.30 -72.08 -95.78
CA ALA A 194 -20.93 -71.23 -96.78
C ALA A 194 -19.97 -70.09 -97.21
N PRO A 195 -20.13 -69.52 -98.42
CA PRO A 195 -19.27 -68.43 -98.89
C PRO A 195 -19.19 -67.28 -97.88
N GLY A 196 -17.97 -66.88 -97.50
CA GLY A 196 -17.70 -65.82 -96.53
C GLY A 196 -17.81 -66.20 -95.04
N LEU A 197 -18.40 -67.36 -94.71
CA LEU A 197 -18.66 -67.77 -93.33
C LEU A 197 -17.38 -68.14 -92.56
N TYR A 198 -16.38 -68.71 -93.23
CA TYR A 198 -15.06 -68.98 -92.62
C TYR A 198 -14.31 -67.69 -92.22
N ARG A 199 -14.38 -66.64 -93.06
CA ARG A 199 -13.80 -65.32 -92.73
C ARG A 199 -14.47 -64.73 -91.49
N HIS A 200 -15.79 -64.86 -91.40
CA HIS A 200 -16.54 -64.41 -90.22
C HIS A 200 -16.16 -65.21 -88.97
N PHE A 201 -16.00 -66.54 -89.09
CA PHE A 201 -15.53 -67.40 -87.99
C PHE A 201 -14.17 -66.96 -87.43
N ILE A 202 -13.16 -66.74 -88.30
CA ILE A 202 -11.84 -66.24 -87.87
C ILE A 202 -11.96 -64.88 -87.18
N THR A 203 -12.79 -63.99 -87.72
CA THR A 203 -13.02 -62.65 -87.14
C THR A 203 -13.55 -62.77 -85.71
N LEU A 204 -14.55 -63.63 -85.49
CA LEU A 204 -15.13 -63.86 -84.17
C LEU A 204 -14.14 -64.46 -83.17
N GLN A 205 -13.27 -65.37 -83.60
CA GLN A 205 -12.21 -65.92 -82.75
C GLN A 205 -11.18 -64.87 -82.35
N ALA A 206 -10.74 -64.03 -83.31
CA ALA A 206 -9.82 -62.95 -83.03
C ALA A 206 -10.42 -61.93 -82.05
N GLU A 207 -11.69 -61.55 -82.25
CA GLU A 207 -12.43 -60.70 -81.31
C GLU A 207 -12.51 -61.33 -79.92
N GLN A 208 -12.85 -62.63 -79.84
CA GLN A 208 -12.92 -63.36 -78.57
C GLN A 208 -11.57 -63.35 -77.83
N ALA A 209 -10.46 -63.58 -78.54
CA ALA A 209 -9.12 -63.58 -77.96
C ALA A 209 -8.74 -62.21 -77.38
N ILE A 210 -9.06 -61.12 -78.09
CA ILE A 210 -8.82 -59.75 -77.62
C ILE A 210 -9.61 -59.46 -76.33
N TYR A 211 -10.88 -59.88 -76.28
CA TYR A 211 -11.70 -59.72 -75.08
C TYR A 211 -11.19 -60.54 -73.89
N LEU A 212 -10.72 -61.77 -74.13
CA LEU A 212 -10.10 -62.60 -73.08
C LEU A 212 -8.78 -62.01 -72.59
N GLU A 213 -7.95 -61.47 -73.47
CA GLU A 213 -6.73 -60.77 -73.09
C GLU A 213 -7.04 -59.55 -72.21
N ARG A 214 -8.00 -58.72 -72.62
CA ARG A 214 -8.46 -57.57 -71.83
C ARG A 214 -9.01 -58.00 -70.46
N PHE A 215 -9.83 -59.05 -70.41
CA PHE A 215 -10.28 -59.64 -69.16
C PHE A 215 -9.09 -60.05 -68.29
N SER A 216 -8.14 -60.82 -68.83
CA SER A 216 -6.99 -61.31 -68.06
C SER A 216 -6.10 -60.19 -67.49
N ARG A 217 -6.00 -59.04 -68.18
CA ARG A 217 -5.21 -57.89 -67.72
C ARG A 217 -5.89 -57.09 -66.63
N LEU A 218 -7.22 -56.96 -66.69
CA LEU A 218 -8.01 -56.14 -65.77
C LEU A 218 -8.60 -56.94 -64.59
N ALA A 219 -8.78 -58.25 -64.77
CA ALA A 219 -9.37 -59.13 -63.78
C ALA A 219 -8.48 -59.29 -62.55
N SER A 220 -9.13 -59.32 -61.38
CA SER A 220 -8.45 -59.66 -60.12
C SER A 220 -7.79 -61.05 -60.20
N PRO A 221 -6.77 -61.34 -59.37
CA PRO A 221 -6.19 -62.67 -59.28
C PRO A 221 -7.25 -63.76 -59.04
N ALA A 222 -8.24 -63.49 -58.18
CA ALA A 222 -9.35 -64.41 -57.91
C ALA A 222 -10.23 -64.67 -59.13
N TRP A 223 -10.51 -63.64 -59.93
CA TRP A 223 -11.31 -63.76 -61.16
C TRP A 223 -10.58 -64.57 -62.25
N ARG A 224 -9.26 -64.39 -62.37
CA ARG A 224 -8.42 -65.19 -63.28
C ARG A 224 -8.37 -66.65 -62.85
N GLU A 225 -8.29 -66.91 -61.55
CA GLU A 225 -8.32 -68.25 -60.99
C GLU A 225 -9.66 -68.94 -61.27
N LEU A 226 -10.78 -68.26 -60.99
CA LEU A 226 -12.12 -68.76 -61.27
C LEU A 226 -12.30 -69.13 -62.74
N TYR A 227 -11.85 -68.28 -63.65
CA TYR A 227 -11.87 -68.56 -65.08
C TYR A 227 -11.08 -69.84 -65.41
N ARG A 228 -9.82 -69.93 -64.95
CA ARG A 228 -8.95 -71.09 -65.23
C ARG A 228 -9.54 -72.40 -64.72
N GLN A 229 -10.14 -72.40 -63.53
CA GLN A 229 -10.75 -73.59 -62.93
C GLN A 229 -11.94 -74.11 -63.75
N GLN A 230 -12.77 -73.20 -64.29
CA GLN A 230 -13.97 -73.59 -65.03
C GLN A 230 -13.68 -73.94 -66.50
N THR A 231 -12.68 -73.33 -67.14
CA THR A 231 -12.39 -73.52 -68.57
C THR A 231 -11.18 -74.40 -68.87
N GLY A 232 -10.33 -74.71 -67.88
CA GLY A 232 -9.06 -75.43 -68.05
C GLY A 232 -9.17 -76.86 -68.58
N SER A 233 -10.38 -77.43 -68.66
CA SER A 233 -10.65 -78.82 -69.06
C SER A 233 -11.38 -78.97 -70.40
N SER A 234 -11.71 -77.88 -71.11
CA SER A 234 -12.48 -77.93 -72.38
C SER A 234 -11.61 -78.24 -73.61
N THR A 235 -10.94 -79.39 -73.64
CA THR A 235 -10.13 -79.83 -74.80
C THR A 235 -10.97 -80.13 -76.05
N GLU A 236 -12.21 -80.61 -75.88
CA GLU A 236 -13.13 -80.92 -76.99
C GLU A 236 -13.49 -79.69 -77.85
N VAL A 237 -13.72 -78.54 -77.22
CA VAL A 237 -14.04 -77.30 -77.95
C VAL A 237 -12.86 -76.87 -78.80
N ALA A 238 -11.66 -76.83 -78.22
CA ALA A 238 -10.44 -76.45 -78.92
C ALA A 238 -10.16 -77.37 -80.12
N GLN A 239 -10.36 -78.68 -79.97
CA GLN A 239 -10.20 -79.66 -81.05
C GLN A 239 -11.18 -79.41 -82.20
N LEU A 240 -12.45 -79.11 -81.92
CA LEU A 240 -13.44 -78.85 -82.95
C LEU A 240 -13.26 -77.49 -83.63
N LEU A 241 -12.78 -76.48 -82.90
CA LEU A 241 -12.34 -75.21 -83.48
C LEU A 241 -11.15 -75.42 -84.43
N GLN A 242 -10.18 -76.24 -84.04
CA GLN A 242 -9.03 -76.57 -84.89
C GLN A 242 -9.45 -77.35 -86.14
N LEU A 243 -10.33 -78.35 -85.99
CA LEU A 243 -10.90 -79.10 -87.11
C LEU A 243 -11.59 -78.18 -88.13
N ALA A 244 -12.28 -77.15 -87.65
CA ALA A 244 -12.91 -76.16 -88.50
C ALA A 244 -11.90 -75.35 -89.33
N HIS A 245 -10.70 -75.07 -88.80
CA HIS A 245 -9.60 -74.47 -89.58
C HIS A 245 -9.00 -75.45 -90.58
N ASP A 246 -8.67 -76.66 -90.12
CA ASP A 246 -7.94 -77.65 -90.92
C ASP A 246 -8.73 -78.09 -92.17
N ARG A 247 -10.06 -78.04 -92.10
CA ARG A 247 -10.99 -78.47 -93.17
C ARG A 247 -11.76 -77.31 -93.81
N ALA A 248 -11.30 -76.07 -93.64
CA ALA A 248 -12.02 -74.88 -94.09
C ALA A 248 -12.36 -74.87 -95.58
N ASP A 249 -11.40 -75.25 -96.44
CA ASP A 249 -11.55 -75.22 -97.91
C ASP A 249 -12.10 -76.52 -98.50
N SER A 250 -11.89 -77.65 -97.81
CA SER A 250 -12.22 -78.99 -98.32
C SER A 250 -13.58 -79.52 -97.84
N GLY A 251 -14.14 -78.97 -96.76
CA GLY A 251 -15.31 -79.54 -96.10
C GLY A 251 -15.01 -80.93 -95.54
N GLY A 252 -16.05 -81.77 -95.40
CA GLY A 252 -15.87 -83.13 -94.90
C GLY A 252 -15.49 -83.17 -93.41
N PHE A 253 -16.16 -82.36 -92.61
CA PHE A 253 -15.96 -82.32 -91.16
C PHE A 253 -16.40 -83.64 -90.50
N ASN A 254 -17.37 -84.35 -91.10
CA ASN A 254 -17.99 -85.56 -90.53
C ASN A 254 -18.51 -85.34 -89.10
N GLN A 255 -18.96 -84.11 -88.83
CA GLN A 255 -19.48 -83.73 -87.52
C GLN A 255 -20.98 -83.47 -87.58
N ASN A 256 -21.67 -83.83 -86.51
CA ASN A 256 -23.08 -83.54 -86.35
C ASN A 256 -23.27 -82.14 -85.73
N ALA A 257 -24.07 -81.28 -86.38
CA ALA A 257 -24.39 -79.94 -85.88
C ALA A 257 -24.94 -79.94 -84.45
N THR A 258 -25.78 -80.92 -84.10
CA THR A 258 -26.36 -81.10 -82.76
C THR A 258 -25.30 -81.51 -81.73
N HIS A 259 -24.30 -82.30 -82.13
CA HIS A 259 -23.19 -82.70 -81.26
C HIS A 259 -22.30 -81.50 -80.90
N TRP A 260 -21.87 -80.72 -81.89
CA TRP A 260 -21.14 -79.47 -81.65
C TRP A 260 -21.96 -78.47 -80.83
N PHE A 261 -23.25 -78.32 -81.15
CA PHE A 261 -24.13 -77.45 -80.40
C PHE A 261 -24.17 -77.84 -78.91
N GLY A 262 -24.23 -79.14 -78.61
CA GLY A 262 -24.14 -79.66 -77.23
C GLY A 262 -22.81 -79.34 -76.54
N ILE A 263 -21.68 -79.59 -77.19
CA ILE A 263 -20.33 -79.31 -76.67
C ILE A 263 -20.15 -77.82 -76.39
N ALA A 264 -20.45 -76.97 -77.38
CA ALA A 264 -20.32 -75.53 -77.25
C ALA A 264 -21.29 -74.95 -76.20
N THR A 265 -22.48 -75.54 -76.05
CA THR A 265 -23.43 -75.14 -74.99
C THR A 265 -22.92 -75.51 -73.60
N ARG A 266 -22.28 -76.69 -73.42
CA ARG A 266 -21.61 -77.03 -72.14
C ARG A 266 -20.52 -76.01 -71.80
N HIS A 267 -19.70 -75.63 -72.77
CA HIS A 267 -18.65 -74.64 -72.56
C HIS A 267 -19.19 -73.25 -72.23
N ILE A 268 -20.24 -72.78 -72.94
CA ILE A 268 -20.91 -71.51 -72.62
C ILE A 268 -21.54 -71.56 -71.21
N ASN A 269 -22.04 -72.71 -70.76
CA ASN A 269 -22.53 -72.86 -69.39
C ASN A 269 -21.39 -72.79 -68.35
N GLN A 270 -20.20 -73.33 -68.65
CA GLN A 270 -19.00 -73.11 -67.80
C GLN A 270 -18.63 -71.63 -67.72
N LEU A 271 -18.66 -70.93 -68.86
CA LEU A 271 -18.45 -69.48 -68.90
C LEU A 271 -19.54 -68.72 -68.13
N LYS A 272 -20.78 -69.22 -68.10
CA LYS A 272 -21.85 -68.65 -67.28
C LYS A 272 -21.57 -68.85 -65.78
N THR A 273 -21.06 -69.99 -65.35
CA THR A 273 -20.62 -70.17 -63.95
C THR A 273 -19.53 -69.17 -63.56
N VAL A 274 -18.58 -68.88 -64.46
CA VAL A 274 -17.58 -67.82 -64.24
C VAL A 274 -18.28 -66.48 -64.12
N GLU A 275 -19.13 -66.11 -65.09
CA GLU A 275 -19.90 -64.87 -65.09
C GLU A 275 -20.65 -64.64 -63.77
N ASP A 276 -21.35 -65.65 -63.26
CA ASP A 276 -22.11 -65.57 -62.01
C ASP A 276 -21.19 -65.29 -60.82
N GLY A 277 -20.02 -65.90 -60.77
CA GLY A 277 -19.02 -65.62 -59.74
C GLY A 277 -18.43 -64.20 -59.84
N LEU A 278 -18.19 -63.71 -61.07
CA LEU A 278 -17.73 -62.33 -61.28
C LEU A 278 -18.82 -61.32 -60.89
N ALA A 279 -20.07 -61.57 -61.29
CA ALA A 279 -21.24 -60.73 -60.98
C ALA A 279 -21.44 -60.62 -59.47
N ASN A 280 -21.51 -61.75 -58.76
CA ASN A 280 -21.65 -61.78 -57.30
C ASN A 280 -20.50 -61.03 -56.60
N SER A 281 -19.25 -61.25 -57.05
CA SER A 281 -18.09 -60.55 -56.49
C SER A 281 -18.16 -59.04 -56.73
N LEU A 282 -18.69 -58.61 -57.87
CA LEU A 282 -18.83 -57.21 -58.24
C LEU A 282 -19.94 -56.53 -57.44
N GLU A 283 -21.10 -57.16 -57.31
CA GLU A 283 -22.21 -56.68 -56.48
C GLU A 283 -21.79 -56.53 -55.01
N GLN A 284 -21.10 -57.52 -54.45
CA GLN A 284 -20.56 -57.46 -53.08
C GLN A 284 -19.57 -56.31 -52.90
N HIS A 285 -18.68 -56.08 -53.89
CA HIS A 285 -17.71 -54.98 -53.84
C HIS A 285 -18.39 -53.62 -53.82
N VAL A 286 -19.44 -53.41 -54.64
CA VAL A 286 -20.19 -52.15 -54.68
C VAL A 286 -20.99 -51.94 -53.40
N LEU A 287 -21.59 -52.99 -52.83
CA LEU A 287 -22.27 -52.92 -51.54
C LEU A 287 -21.31 -52.54 -50.40
N GLN A 288 -20.12 -53.13 -50.37
CA GLN A 288 -19.07 -52.77 -49.40
C GLN A 288 -18.61 -51.32 -49.57
N LEU A 289 -18.45 -50.86 -50.81
CA LEU A 289 -18.09 -49.48 -51.11
C LEU A 289 -19.17 -48.51 -50.58
N HIS A 290 -20.44 -48.83 -50.80
CA HIS A 290 -21.58 -48.06 -50.30
C HIS A 290 -21.61 -48.00 -48.76
N GLN A 291 -21.55 -49.14 -48.07
CA GLN A 291 -21.54 -49.19 -46.60
C GLN A 291 -20.33 -48.47 -45.99
N GLY A 292 -19.15 -48.61 -46.61
CA GLY A 292 -17.96 -47.90 -46.18
C GLY A 292 -18.05 -46.39 -46.36
N ALA A 293 -18.71 -45.92 -47.43
CA ALA A 293 -18.90 -44.51 -47.70
C ALA A 293 -19.95 -43.87 -46.77
N THR A 294 -21.07 -44.55 -46.52
CA THR A 294 -22.11 -44.08 -45.56
C THR A 294 -21.55 -43.98 -44.14
N THR A 295 -20.78 -44.98 -43.70
CA THR A 295 -20.15 -44.97 -42.37
C THR A 295 -19.14 -43.83 -42.23
N ARG A 296 -18.30 -43.61 -43.24
CA ARG A 296 -17.34 -42.48 -43.27
C ARG A 296 -18.04 -41.12 -43.23
N PHE A 297 -19.13 -40.96 -43.96
CA PHE A 297 -19.93 -39.74 -43.93
C PHE A 297 -20.45 -39.44 -42.52
N TRP A 298 -21.17 -40.38 -41.89
CA TRP A 298 -21.72 -40.18 -40.55
C TRP A 298 -20.64 -39.96 -39.49
N LEU A 299 -19.54 -40.70 -39.55
CA LEU A 299 -18.41 -40.51 -38.64
C LEU A 299 -17.81 -39.10 -38.79
N SER A 300 -17.57 -38.65 -40.03
CA SER A 300 -17.03 -37.30 -40.28
C SER A 300 -17.95 -36.18 -39.79
N LEU A 301 -19.27 -36.35 -39.95
CA LEU A 301 -20.28 -35.38 -39.53
C LEU A 301 -20.35 -35.29 -38.00
N VAL A 302 -20.46 -36.44 -37.32
CA VAL A 302 -20.53 -36.49 -35.85
C VAL A 302 -19.26 -35.95 -35.21
N CYS A 303 -18.08 -36.36 -35.68
CA CYS A 303 -16.81 -35.85 -35.17
C CYS A 303 -16.70 -34.33 -35.34
N SER A 304 -17.09 -33.78 -36.49
CA SER A 304 -17.06 -32.33 -36.74
C SER A 304 -17.98 -31.57 -35.78
N VAL A 305 -19.19 -32.08 -35.53
CA VAL A 305 -20.14 -31.48 -34.58
C VAL A 305 -19.62 -31.53 -33.15
N VAL A 306 -19.07 -32.68 -32.72
CA VAL A 306 -18.54 -32.85 -31.35
C VAL A 306 -17.37 -31.90 -31.09
N VAL A 307 -16.40 -31.84 -32.02
CA VAL A 307 -15.25 -30.93 -31.88
C VAL A 307 -15.72 -29.48 -31.80
N LEU A 308 -16.65 -29.06 -32.67
CA LEU A 308 -17.20 -27.71 -32.64
C LEU A 308 -17.91 -27.41 -31.30
N ALA A 309 -18.72 -28.34 -30.79
CA ALA A 309 -19.44 -28.18 -29.53
C ALA A 309 -18.50 -28.07 -28.32
N VAL A 310 -17.46 -28.90 -28.24
CA VAL A 310 -16.46 -28.88 -27.17
C VAL A 310 -15.67 -27.56 -27.19
N THR A 311 -15.20 -27.14 -28.37
CA THR A 311 -14.48 -25.87 -28.51
C THR A 311 -15.35 -24.69 -28.10
N LEU A 312 -16.62 -24.65 -28.52
CA LEU A 312 -17.56 -23.60 -28.14
C LEU A 312 -17.84 -23.59 -26.63
N ALA A 313 -18.08 -24.75 -26.01
CA ALA A 313 -18.35 -24.87 -24.59
C ALA A 313 -17.16 -24.40 -23.73
N LEU A 314 -15.94 -24.81 -24.07
CA LEU A 314 -14.71 -24.39 -23.37
C LEU A 314 -14.48 -22.88 -23.52
N SER A 315 -14.69 -22.35 -24.73
CA SER A 315 -14.57 -20.92 -25.03
C SER A 315 -15.54 -20.08 -24.21
N LEU A 316 -16.81 -20.50 -24.10
CA LEU A 316 -17.82 -19.80 -23.30
C LEU A 316 -17.50 -19.86 -21.79
N ARG A 317 -16.96 -20.98 -21.30
CA ARG A 317 -16.58 -21.13 -19.89
C ARG A 317 -15.43 -20.19 -19.52
N LEU A 318 -14.37 -20.14 -20.32
CA LEU A 318 -13.23 -19.24 -20.12
C LEU A 318 -13.65 -17.76 -20.19
N MET A 319 -14.48 -17.41 -21.18
CA MET A 319 -14.97 -16.03 -21.34
C MET A 319 -15.82 -15.57 -20.15
N ARG A 320 -16.66 -16.44 -19.58
CA ARG A 320 -17.44 -16.13 -18.38
C ARG A 320 -16.54 -15.91 -17.16
N GLY A 321 -15.53 -16.76 -16.95
CA GLY A 321 -14.59 -16.63 -15.83
C GLY A 321 -13.84 -15.30 -15.86
N ILE A 322 -13.19 -14.98 -16.98
CA ILE A 322 -12.41 -13.74 -17.14
C ILE A 322 -13.31 -12.50 -16.99
N ARG A 323 -14.51 -12.50 -17.60
CA ARG A 323 -15.42 -11.36 -17.51
C ARG A 323 -15.91 -11.12 -16.08
N HIS A 324 -16.19 -12.18 -15.33
CA HIS A 324 -16.62 -12.06 -13.94
C HIS A 324 -15.49 -11.54 -13.06
N GLY A 325 -14.28 -12.14 -13.13
CA GLY A 325 -13.13 -11.70 -12.33
C GLY A 325 -12.74 -10.24 -12.57
N VAL A 326 -12.67 -9.82 -13.84
CA VAL A 326 -12.37 -8.42 -14.20
C VAL A 326 -13.47 -7.47 -13.74
N HIS A 327 -14.74 -7.87 -13.80
CA HIS A 327 -15.84 -7.04 -13.31
C HIS A 327 -15.80 -6.84 -11.80
N THR A 328 -15.50 -7.90 -11.04
CA THR A 328 -15.36 -7.86 -9.58
C THR A 328 -14.19 -6.94 -9.16
N LEU A 329 -13.02 -7.07 -9.82
CA LEU A 329 -11.89 -6.17 -9.59
C LEU A 329 -12.23 -4.71 -9.90
N HIS A 330 -12.89 -4.46 -11.04
CA HIS A 330 -13.31 -3.12 -11.43
C HIS A 330 -14.32 -2.51 -10.46
N GLN A 331 -15.29 -3.29 -9.97
CA GLN A 331 -16.22 -2.84 -8.94
C GLN A 331 -15.53 -2.54 -7.61
N GLY A 332 -14.56 -3.38 -7.21
CA GLY A 332 -13.72 -3.14 -6.03
C GLY A 332 -12.95 -1.82 -6.14
N MET A 333 -12.29 -1.59 -7.28
CA MET A 333 -11.60 -0.32 -7.55
C MET A 333 -12.55 0.89 -7.56
N LEU A 334 -13.74 0.78 -8.18
CA LEU A 334 -14.72 1.86 -8.16
C LEU A 334 -15.21 2.17 -6.75
N ARG A 335 -15.42 1.15 -5.91
CA ARG A 335 -15.80 1.34 -4.51
C ARG A 335 -14.72 2.13 -3.75
N ILE A 336 -13.45 1.77 -3.92
CA ILE A 336 -12.32 2.47 -3.27
C ILE A 336 -12.19 3.90 -3.81
N THR A 337 -12.25 4.10 -5.13
CA THR A 337 -11.92 5.39 -5.76
C THR A 337 -13.07 6.39 -5.82
N GLN A 338 -14.32 5.93 -5.99
CA GLN A 338 -15.49 6.82 -6.10
C GLN A 338 -16.19 7.02 -4.76
N ASN A 339 -16.23 5.98 -3.93
CA ASN A 339 -16.96 6.02 -2.66
C ASN A 339 -16.04 6.13 -1.44
N ASN A 340 -14.72 6.18 -1.64
CA ASN A 340 -13.71 6.18 -0.58
C ASN A 340 -13.96 5.07 0.47
N ASP A 341 -14.44 3.91 0.03
CA ASP A 341 -14.92 2.86 0.91
C ASP A 341 -13.92 1.70 1.01
N PHE A 342 -13.28 1.63 2.18
CA PHE A 342 -12.26 0.67 2.55
C PHE A 342 -12.81 -0.41 3.50
N THR A 343 -14.12 -0.44 3.76
CA THR A 343 -14.72 -1.31 4.80
C THR A 343 -14.82 -2.78 4.42
N GLN A 344 -14.78 -3.09 3.13
CA GLN A 344 -15.02 -4.42 2.59
C GLN A 344 -13.89 -4.83 1.66
N ASP A 345 -13.55 -6.11 1.68
CA ASP A 345 -12.55 -6.66 0.76
C ASP A 345 -13.17 -6.93 -0.62
N VAL A 346 -12.33 -7.04 -1.64
CA VAL A 346 -12.72 -7.54 -2.96
C VAL A 346 -12.74 -9.07 -2.89
N PRO A 347 -13.85 -9.72 -3.29
CA PRO A 347 -13.95 -11.18 -3.23
C PRO A 347 -12.86 -11.86 -4.07
N VAL A 348 -12.02 -12.66 -3.42
CA VAL A 348 -11.01 -13.49 -4.09
C VAL A 348 -11.70 -14.79 -4.55
N GLN A 349 -11.75 -15.02 -5.87
CA GLN A 349 -12.36 -16.21 -6.45
C GLN A 349 -11.35 -16.91 -7.37
N GLY A 350 -11.09 -18.18 -7.12
CA GLY A 350 -10.14 -18.97 -7.92
C GLY A 350 -8.71 -18.90 -7.39
N SER A 351 -7.77 -19.28 -8.25
CA SER A 351 -6.33 -19.36 -7.94
C SER A 351 -5.48 -18.98 -9.17
N ASP A 352 -6.02 -18.10 -10.02
CA ASP A 352 -5.37 -17.59 -11.22
C ASP A 352 -4.81 -16.18 -10.98
N GLU A 353 -4.25 -15.56 -12.01
CA GLU A 353 -3.65 -14.23 -11.94
C GLU A 353 -4.66 -13.14 -11.53
N LEU A 354 -5.97 -13.37 -11.74
CA LEU A 354 -7.00 -12.43 -11.29
C LEU A 354 -7.24 -12.55 -9.78
N ALA A 355 -7.12 -13.75 -9.21
CA ALA A 355 -7.17 -13.96 -7.76
C ALA A 355 -5.97 -13.30 -7.06
N GLU A 356 -4.76 -13.45 -7.59
CA GLU A 356 -3.54 -12.81 -7.07
C GLU A 356 -3.63 -11.27 -7.13
N LEU A 357 -4.21 -10.72 -8.21
CA LEU A 357 -4.50 -9.29 -8.31
C LEU A 357 -5.54 -8.82 -7.27
N ALA A 358 -6.56 -9.63 -6.99
CA ALA A 358 -7.56 -9.31 -5.97
C ALA A 358 -6.93 -9.32 -4.56
N GLU A 359 -6.07 -10.28 -4.26
CA GLU A 359 -5.31 -10.33 -3.00
C GLU A 359 -4.38 -9.13 -2.84
N SER A 360 -3.63 -8.78 -3.89
CA SER A 360 -2.74 -7.62 -3.91
C SER A 360 -3.51 -6.30 -3.71
N LEU A 361 -4.69 -6.18 -4.34
CA LEU A 361 -5.59 -5.05 -4.15
C LEU A 361 -6.11 -4.96 -2.71
N ASN A 362 -6.48 -6.10 -2.11
CA ASN A 362 -6.91 -6.15 -0.71
C ASN A 362 -5.77 -5.76 0.24
N ALA A 363 -4.56 -6.24 0.02
CA ALA A 363 -3.38 -5.87 0.81
C ALA A 363 -3.10 -4.35 0.74
N MET A 364 -3.15 -3.77 -0.46
CA MET A 364 -3.04 -2.32 -0.65
C MET A 364 -4.16 -1.56 0.07
N GLN A 365 -5.39 -2.05 -0.01
CA GLN A 365 -6.54 -1.46 0.67
C GLN A 365 -6.37 -1.48 2.19
N HIS A 366 -5.90 -2.59 2.77
CA HIS A 366 -5.64 -2.72 4.21
C HIS A 366 -4.56 -1.75 4.66
N HIS A 367 -3.44 -1.69 3.93
CA HIS A 367 -2.35 -0.77 4.26
C HIS A 367 -2.78 0.70 4.21
N LEU A 368 -3.54 1.10 3.17
CA LEU A 368 -4.11 2.44 3.10
C LEU A 368 -5.11 2.73 4.22
N ASN A 369 -5.93 1.75 4.60
CA ASN A 369 -6.85 1.89 5.72
C ASN A 369 -6.11 2.13 7.05
N GLU A 370 -5.04 1.37 7.32
CA GLU A 370 -4.19 1.57 8.52
C GLU A 370 -3.51 2.94 8.51
N LEU A 371 -2.97 3.38 7.37
CA LEU A 371 -2.36 4.70 7.24
C LEU A 371 -3.38 5.82 7.52
N LEU A 372 -4.59 5.72 6.96
CA LEU A 372 -5.66 6.71 7.18
C LEU A 372 -6.13 6.74 8.64
N LEU A 373 -6.23 5.58 9.30
CA LEU A 373 -6.51 5.50 10.74
C LEU A 373 -5.39 6.14 11.57
N GLY A 374 -4.13 5.89 11.22
CA GLY A 374 -2.97 6.51 11.86
C GLY A 374 -2.98 8.03 11.74
N VAL A 375 -3.31 8.57 10.55
CA VAL A 375 -3.46 10.01 10.34
C VAL A 375 -4.63 10.58 11.16
N ASN A 376 -5.76 9.87 11.27
CA ASN A 376 -6.89 10.29 12.09
C ASN A 376 -6.51 10.40 13.58
N GLN A 377 -5.81 9.39 14.12
CA GLN A 377 -5.34 9.40 15.49
C GLN A 377 -4.31 10.52 15.74
N ALA A 378 -3.39 10.74 14.78
CA ALA A 378 -2.42 11.83 14.86
C ALA A 378 -3.12 13.20 14.84
N SER A 379 -4.13 13.39 13.99
CA SER A 379 -4.94 14.62 13.92
C SER A 379 -5.64 14.93 15.25
N ARG A 380 -6.25 13.93 15.89
CA ARG A 380 -6.89 14.10 17.21
C ARG A 380 -5.89 14.47 18.31
N ARG A 381 -4.70 13.87 18.30
CA ARG A 381 -3.62 14.26 19.24
C ARG A 381 -3.16 15.69 18.99
N LEU A 382 -3.07 16.11 17.73
CA LEU A 382 -2.67 17.45 17.33
C LEU A 382 -3.69 18.50 17.81
N PHE A 383 -5.00 18.21 17.68
CA PHE A 383 -6.07 19.03 18.25
C PHE A 383 -5.96 19.15 19.78
N GLY A 384 -5.80 18.02 20.49
CA GLY A 384 -5.63 18.05 21.95
C GLY A 384 -4.39 18.82 22.41
N ASN A 385 -3.28 18.70 21.69
CA ASN A 385 -2.05 19.47 21.99
C ASN A 385 -2.22 20.97 21.71
N ALA A 386 -2.98 21.34 20.68
CA ALA A 386 -3.31 22.74 20.40
C ALA A 386 -4.14 23.35 21.55
N ASP A 387 -5.16 22.64 22.03
CA ASP A 387 -5.99 23.05 23.17
C ASP A 387 -5.14 23.21 24.46
N HIS A 388 -4.27 22.23 24.75
CA HIS A 388 -3.30 22.32 25.85
C HIS A 388 -2.33 23.51 25.73
N THR A 389 -1.92 23.86 24.51
CA THR A 389 -1.07 25.04 24.25
C THR A 389 -1.83 26.32 24.57
N GLN A 390 -3.11 26.38 24.19
CA GLN A 390 -3.98 27.53 24.43
C GLN A 390 -4.22 27.76 25.94
N ASP A 391 -4.49 26.69 26.69
CA ASP A 391 -4.57 26.72 28.17
C ASP A 391 -3.23 27.18 28.80
N SER A 392 -2.11 26.67 28.30
CA SER A 392 -0.77 27.07 28.78
C SER A 392 -0.49 28.55 28.54
N VAL A 393 -0.83 29.08 27.36
CA VAL A 393 -0.69 30.50 27.04
C VAL A 393 -1.54 31.36 27.97
N GLN A 394 -2.77 30.94 28.28
CA GLN A 394 -3.64 31.66 29.21
C GLN A 394 -3.04 31.71 30.62
N LYS A 395 -2.44 30.62 31.10
CA LYS A 395 -1.70 30.59 32.37
C LYS A 395 -0.48 31.51 32.34
N VAL A 396 0.29 31.52 31.25
CA VAL A 396 1.43 32.43 31.08
C VAL A 396 0.98 33.88 31.19
N ARG A 397 -0.11 34.28 30.52
CA ARG A 397 -0.65 35.64 30.62
C ARG A 397 -1.02 36.02 32.05
N LEU A 398 -1.73 35.16 32.77
CA LEU A 398 -2.07 35.38 34.18
C LEU A 398 -0.81 35.53 35.06
N HIS A 399 0.21 34.70 34.83
CA HIS A 399 1.47 34.81 35.56
C HIS A 399 2.23 36.09 35.25
N ILE A 400 2.19 36.57 34.00
CA ILE A 400 2.78 37.84 33.62
C ILE A 400 2.04 38.99 34.30
N GLU A 401 0.70 39.02 34.29
CA GLU A 401 -0.10 40.05 34.97
C GLU A 401 0.25 40.13 36.48
N HIS A 402 0.31 38.98 37.16
CA HIS A 402 0.76 38.93 38.55
C HIS A 402 2.22 39.39 38.71
N GLY A 403 3.12 38.95 37.83
CA GLY A 403 4.53 39.30 37.85
C GLY A 403 4.77 40.80 37.66
N THR A 404 4.02 41.44 36.77
CA THR A 404 4.07 42.90 36.56
C THR A 404 3.62 43.67 37.80
N GLY A 405 2.57 43.21 38.49
CA GLY A 405 2.15 43.83 39.76
C GLY A 405 3.20 43.70 40.87
N GLN A 406 3.90 42.56 40.95
CA GLN A 406 5.02 42.40 41.90
C GLN A 406 6.19 43.32 41.56
N VAL A 407 6.51 43.48 40.27
CA VAL A 407 7.53 44.42 39.80
C VAL A 407 7.21 45.86 40.20
N GLU A 408 5.96 46.31 40.07
CA GLU A 408 5.55 47.65 40.50
C GLU A 408 5.74 47.85 42.01
N LEU A 409 5.43 46.84 42.84
CA LEU A 409 5.68 46.89 44.28
C LEU A 409 7.18 47.01 44.59
N VAL A 410 8.03 46.25 43.88
CA VAL A 410 9.48 46.36 44.04
C VAL A 410 9.96 47.76 43.63
N VAL A 411 9.48 48.34 42.52
CA VAL A 411 9.83 49.72 42.14
C VAL A 411 9.49 50.70 43.26
N SER A 412 8.28 50.59 43.83
CA SER A 412 7.86 51.46 44.94
C SER A 412 8.79 51.31 46.15
N ALA A 413 9.08 50.06 46.57
CA ALA A 413 9.97 49.78 47.69
C ALA A 413 11.40 50.26 47.45
N THR A 414 11.90 50.15 46.22
CA THR A 414 13.25 50.61 45.85
C THR A 414 13.32 52.14 45.86
N THR A 415 12.25 52.82 45.42
CA THR A 415 12.15 54.28 45.47
C THR A 415 12.11 54.79 46.92
N GLU A 416 11.35 54.12 47.78
CA GLU A 416 11.31 54.43 49.22
C GLU A 416 12.66 54.16 49.89
N MET A 417 13.35 53.08 49.51
CA MET A 417 14.71 52.76 49.96
C MET A 417 15.73 53.82 49.54
N ALA A 418 15.64 54.33 48.31
CA ALA A 418 16.50 55.42 47.85
C ALA A 418 16.31 56.69 48.70
N ALA A 419 15.06 57.01 49.08
CA ALA A 419 14.75 58.12 49.95
C ALA A 419 15.30 57.94 51.37
N THR A 420 15.18 56.73 51.95
CA THR A 420 15.70 56.45 53.30
C THR A 420 17.22 56.44 53.34
N VAL A 421 17.89 55.90 52.31
CA VAL A 421 19.36 55.97 52.15
C VAL A 421 19.83 57.43 52.10
N ALA A 422 19.15 58.29 51.33
CA ALA A 422 19.48 59.71 51.29
C ALA A 422 19.29 60.41 52.66
N GLU A 423 18.26 60.02 53.41
CA GLU A 423 18.02 60.56 54.75
C GLU A 423 19.06 60.08 55.78
N ILE A 424 19.47 58.82 55.73
CA ILE A 424 20.54 58.27 56.58
C ILE A 424 21.87 58.99 56.31
N ALA A 425 22.21 59.23 55.04
CA ALA A 425 23.42 59.97 54.68
C ALA A 425 23.42 61.39 55.28
N ARG A 426 22.27 62.07 55.19
CA ARG A 426 22.07 63.38 55.81
C ARG A 426 22.22 63.31 57.33
N HIS A 427 21.59 62.34 57.99
CA HIS A 427 21.71 62.17 59.44
C HIS A 427 23.12 61.84 59.91
N ALA A 428 23.88 61.05 59.16
CA ALA A 428 25.28 60.79 59.44
C ALA A 428 26.11 62.09 59.35
N SER A 429 25.87 62.91 58.34
CA SER A 429 26.51 64.23 58.19
C SER A 429 26.14 65.19 59.32
N ASP A 430 24.86 65.26 59.71
CA ASP A 430 24.39 66.11 60.81
C ASP A 430 24.99 65.65 62.15
N THR A 431 25.07 64.34 62.38
CA THR A 431 25.67 63.74 63.58
C THR A 431 27.16 64.04 63.65
N PHE A 432 27.88 63.96 62.52
CA PHE A 432 29.28 64.33 62.44
C PHE A 432 29.50 65.80 62.82
N GLY A 433 28.66 66.70 62.30
CA GLY A 433 28.69 68.13 62.67
C GLY A 433 28.45 68.36 64.16
N ALA A 434 27.40 67.75 64.72
CA ALA A 434 27.06 67.90 66.13
C ALA A 434 28.14 67.31 67.07
N ALA A 435 28.76 66.19 66.68
CA ALA A 435 29.86 65.58 67.41
C ALA A 435 31.10 66.49 67.41
N ASN A 436 31.44 67.08 66.26
CA ASN A 436 32.54 68.03 66.16
C ASN A 436 32.31 69.28 67.03
N ASP A 437 31.11 69.86 67.01
CA ASP A 437 30.75 70.98 67.88
C ASP A 437 30.84 70.62 69.37
N SER A 438 30.47 69.39 69.73
CA SER A 438 30.55 68.92 71.12
C SER A 438 32.00 68.71 71.58
N ILE A 439 32.90 68.28 70.68
CA ILE A 439 34.35 68.22 70.96
C ILE A 439 34.87 69.62 71.29
N LEU A 440 34.58 70.62 70.44
CA LEU A 440 35.02 72.00 70.66
C LEU A 440 34.55 72.56 72.01
N ARG A 441 33.28 72.34 72.37
CA ARG A 441 32.73 72.79 73.66
C ARG A 441 33.34 72.06 74.85
N ALA A 442 33.67 70.78 74.72
CA ALA A 442 34.31 70.02 75.80
C ALA A 442 35.78 70.43 75.98
N GLU A 443 36.49 70.74 74.89
CA GLU A 443 37.85 71.31 74.92
C GLU A 443 37.86 72.72 75.54
N GLU A 444 36.86 73.56 75.23
CA GLU A 444 36.67 74.86 75.90
C GLU A 444 36.38 74.69 77.40
N GLY A 445 35.51 73.74 77.77
CA GLY A 445 35.22 73.43 79.17
C GLY A 445 36.42 72.89 79.95
N ASP A 446 37.33 72.15 79.30
CA ASP A 446 38.57 71.65 79.91
C ASP A 446 39.50 72.83 80.24
N HIS A 447 39.58 73.82 79.34
CA HIS A 447 40.31 75.06 79.58
C HIS A 447 39.72 75.89 80.74
N ASP A 448 38.39 76.02 80.81
CA ASP A 448 37.71 76.71 81.92
C ASP A 448 37.96 76.02 83.29
N VAL A 449 38.09 74.69 83.29
CA VAL A 449 38.44 73.91 84.48
C VAL A 449 39.89 74.19 84.91
N ASP A 450 40.84 74.22 83.97
CA ASP A 450 42.24 74.58 84.24
C ASP A 450 42.36 76.00 84.83
N ASP A 451 41.65 76.97 84.26
CA ASP A 451 41.58 78.34 84.78
C ASP A 451 40.98 78.38 86.20
N THR A 452 39.96 77.56 86.47
CA THR A 452 39.34 77.43 87.80
C THR A 452 40.31 76.85 88.81
N ILE A 453 41.11 75.83 88.44
CA ILE A 453 42.15 75.26 89.30
C ILE A 453 43.17 76.33 89.67
N ALA A 454 43.68 77.09 88.70
CA ALA A 454 44.66 78.14 88.93
C ALA A 454 44.12 79.23 89.89
N ALA A 455 42.86 79.66 89.71
CA ALA A 455 42.22 80.63 90.58
C ALA A 455 42.05 80.12 92.03
N ILE A 456 41.70 78.85 92.22
CA ILE A 456 41.56 78.25 93.56
C ILE A 456 42.92 78.10 94.24
N GLU A 457 43.98 77.75 93.50
CA GLU A 457 45.34 77.70 94.02
C GLU A 457 45.83 79.09 94.49
N GLU A 458 45.49 80.15 93.76
CA GLU A 458 45.75 81.53 94.18
C GLU A 458 45.03 81.88 95.49
N VAL A 459 43.75 81.49 95.62
CA VAL A 459 42.99 81.64 96.88
C VAL A 459 43.64 80.88 98.02
N ALA A 460 44.12 79.66 97.79
CA ALA A 460 44.80 78.86 98.81
C ALA A 460 46.11 79.52 99.27
N LEU A 461 46.87 80.13 98.35
CA LEU A 461 48.06 80.92 98.67
C LEU A 461 47.72 82.18 99.49
N ALA A 462 46.67 82.91 99.09
CA ALA A 462 46.20 84.09 99.80
C ALA A 462 45.73 83.77 101.23
N LEU A 463 45.05 82.65 101.42
CA LEU A 463 44.64 82.16 102.75
C LEU A 463 45.84 81.80 103.63
N ASN A 464 46.87 81.17 103.07
CA ASN A 464 48.10 80.84 103.78
C ASN A 464 48.87 82.09 104.23
N GLU A 465 49.05 83.07 103.34
CA GLU A 465 49.67 84.35 103.71
C GLU A 465 48.84 85.13 104.74
N GLY A 466 47.51 85.09 104.61
CA GLY A 466 46.62 85.69 105.57
C GLY A 466 46.70 85.01 106.96
N GLU A 467 46.78 83.68 107.00
CA GLU A 467 47.00 82.91 108.24
C GLU A 467 48.30 83.36 108.93
N ARG A 468 49.39 83.50 108.16
CA ARG A 468 50.69 83.97 108.65
C ARG A 468 50.61 85.38 109.26
N ARG A 469 49.93 86.32 108.61
CA ARG A 469 49.73 87.69 109.13
C ARG A 469 48.89 87.73 110.39
N VAL A 470 47.84 86.92 110.45
CA VAL A 470 46.98 86.82 111.64
C VAL A 470 47.74 86.19 112.81
N GLN A 471 48.63 85.22 112.56
CA GLN A 471 49.55 84.68 113.57
C GLN A 471 50.54 85.73 114.10
N GLU A 472 51.06 86.63 113.23
CA GLU A 472 51.88 87.77 113.67
C GLU A 472 51.09 88.70 114.59
N VAL A 473 49.83 89.00 114.28
CA VAL A 473 48.94 89.77 115.18
C VAL A 473 48.75 89.06 116.51
N ALA A 474 48.58 87.73 116.51
CA ALA A 474 48.52 86.92 117.73
C ALA A 474 49.80 87.09 118.59
N GLN A 475 50.96 87.16 117.95
CA GLN A 475 52.24 87.38 118.62
C GLN A 475 52.32 88.79 119.22
N HIS A 476 52.04 89.82 118.43
CA HIS A 476 52.04 91.21 118.92
C HIS A 476 51.04 91.44 120.06
N THR A 477 49.89 90.77 120.01
CA THR A 477 48.89 90.81 121.09
C THR A 477 49.48 90.29 122.41
N ARG A 478 50.24 89.18 122.36
CA ARG A 478 50.96 88.64 123.53
C ARG A 478 52.05 89.59 124.04
N ASP A 479 52.76 90.25 123.13
CA ASP A 479 53.79 91.23 123.51
C ASP A 479 53.16 92.45 124.23
N VAL A 480 52.00 92.92 123.75
CA VAL A 480 51.23 94.00 124.40
C VAL A 480 50.71 93.58 125.76
N GLU A 481 50.22 92.34 125.91
CA GLU A 481 49.77 91.77 127.19
C GLU A 481 50.90 91.76 128.26
N HIS A 482 52.12 91.42 127.85
CA HIS A 482 53.31 91.49 128.71
C HIS A 482 53.63 92.93 129.15
N CYS A 483 53.56 93.89 128.21
CA CYS A 483 53.74 95.31 128.53
C CYS A 483 52.66 95.82 129.50
N LEU A 484 51.40 95.43 129.27
CA LEU A 484 50.27 95.80 130.10
C LEU A 484 50.38 95.25 131.53
N THR A 485 50.89 94.02 131.67
CA THR A 485 51.20 93.43 132.98
C THR A 485 52.23 94.28 133.73
N THR A 486 53.25 94.79 133.03
CA THR A 486 54.25 95.71 133.61
C THR A 486 53.62 97.06 134.00
N ILE A 487 52.70 97.59 133.19
CA ILE A 487 51.97 98.83 133.51
C ILE A 487 51.08 98.64 134.75
N LYS A 488 50.36 97.52 134.87
CA LYS A 488 49.59 97.17 136.08
C LYS A 488 50.49 97.18 137.31
N GLN A 489 51.67 96.55 137.22
CA GLN A 489 52.67 96.50 138.30
C GLN A 489 53.23 97.88 138.65
N ILE A 490 53.58 98.71 137.66
CA ILE A 490 54.06 100.09 137.88
C ILE A 490 52.97 100.92 138.55
N SER A 491 51.75 100.85 138.03
CA SER A 491 50.63 101.61 138.57
C SER A 491 50.30 101.21 140.01
N GLU A 492 50.39 99.92 140.33
CA GLU A 492 50.25 99.41 141.70
C GLU A 492 51.34 99.95 142.63
N ARG A 493 52.59 99.96 142.16
CA ARG A 493 53.72 100.58 142.87
C ARG A 493 53.53 102.09 143.05
N THR A 494 53.06 102.79 142.03
CA THR A 494 52.82 104.24 142.05
C THR A 494 51.66 104.57 143.00
N ASN A 495 50.60 103.76 143.02
CA ASN A 495 49.50 103.87 143.98
C ASN A 495 49.99 103.72 145.44
N LEU A 496 50.89 102.76 145.68
CA LEU A 496 51.53 102.55 147.00
C LEU A 496 52.48 103.69 147.40
N LEU A 497 53.29 104.19 146.46
CA LEU A 497 54.16 105.35 146.68
C LEU A 497 53.36 106.61 146.99
N ALA A 498 52.28 106.84 146.23
CA ALA A 498 51.36 107.95 146.43
C ALA A 498 50.65 107.86 147.79
N LEU A 499 50.22 106.66 148.20
CA LEU A 499 49.67 106.43 149.53
C LEU A 499 50.68 106.76 150.64
N ASN A 500 51.93 106.31 150.49
CA ASN A 500 52.99 106.64 151.44
C ASN A 500 53.29 108.15 151.48
N ALA A 501 53.27 108.83 150.33
CA ALA A 501 53.45 110.27 150.25
C ALA A 501 52.28 111.05 150.88
N ALA A 502 51.04 110.60 150.70
CA ALA A 502 49.85 111.20 151.32
C ALA A 502 49.90 111.06 152.85
N ILE A 503 50.34 109.91 153.36
CA ILE A 503 50.58 109.67 154.79
C ILE A 503 51.63 110.65 155.35
N GLU A 504 52.76 110.84 154.66
CA GLU A 504 53.83 111.72 155.15
C GLU A 504 53.48 113.21 155.01
N ALA A 505 52.71 113.58 153.99
CA ALA A 505 52.17 114.94 153.83
C ALA A 505 51.18 115.31 154.95
N ALA A 506 50.34 114.37 155.40
CA ALA A 506 49.46 114.55 156.56
C ALA A 506 50.27 114.73 157.86
N ARG A 507 51.45 114.12 157.95
CA ARG A 507 52.35 114.18 159.10
C ARG A 507 53.09 115.52 159.24
N ALA A 508 53.35 116.20 158.13
CA ALA A 508 54.02 117.52 158.08
C ALA A 508 53.09 118.72 158.42
N GLY A 509 51.80 118.47 158.69
CA GLY A 509 50.84 119.50 159.12
C GLY A 509 50.67 120.63 158.09
N GLU A 510 50.56 121.89 158.55
CA GLU A 510 50.34 123.08 157.69
C GLU A 510 51.41 123.25 156.59
N SER A 511 52.63 122.75 156.79
CA SER A 511 53.70 122.79 155.75
C SER A 511 53.53 121.73 154.64
N GLY A 512 52.69 120.70 154.85
CA GLY A 512 52.51 119.55 153.95
C GLY A 512 51.29 119.60 153.03
N ARG A 513 50.39 120.60 153.16
CA ARG A 513 49.13 120.69 152.39
C ARG A 513 49.32 120.61 150.88
N GLY A 514 50.35 121.27 150.34
CA GLY A 514 50.65 121.21 148.90
C GLY A 514 51.07 119.81 148.43
N PHE A 515 51.79 119.06 149.28
CA PHE A 515 52.24 117.70 148.99
C PHE A 515 51.09 116.67 149.07
N ALA A 516 50.14 116.84 150.00
CA ALA A 516 49.01 115.93 150.15
C ALA A 516 48.11 115.92 148.89
N VAL A 517 47.86 117.11 148.33
CA VAL A 517 47.06 117.25 147.09
C VAL A 517 47.76 116.57 145.91
N VAL A 518 49.09 116.71 145.78
CA VAL A 518 49.85 116.02 144.72
C VAL A 518 49.83 114.50 144.93
N ALA A 519 49.93 114.02 146.16
CA ALA A 519 49.90 112.59 146.46
C ALA A 519 48.53 111.95 146.15
N ASP A 520 47.43 112.60 146.53
CA ASP A 520 46.08 112.13 146.19
C ASP A 520 45.83 112.16 144.67
N GLU A 521 46.34 113.18 143.97
CA GLU A 521 46.26 113.27 142.51
C GLU A 521 47.04 112.12 141.83
N VAL A 522 48.27 111.82 142.29
CA VAL A 522 49.07 110.70 141.78
C VAL A 522 48.39 109.36 142.07
N ARG A 523 47.76 109.22 143.24
CA ARG A 523 47.01 108.01 143.63
C ARG A 523 45.78 107.80 142.74
N ALA A 524 45.02 108.86 142.49
CA ALA A 524 43.88 108.84 141.58
C ALA A 524 44.33 108.46 140.15
N LEU A 525 45.44 109.03 139.67
CA LEU A 525 46.02 108.70 138.37
C LEU A 525 46.47 107.23 138.27
N ALA A 526 47.03 106.68 139.36
CA ALA A 526 47.45 105.28 139.42
C ALA A 526 46.24 104.31 139.46
N MET A 527 45.17 104.64 140.20
CA MET A 527 43.94 103.83 140.16
C MET A 527 43.27 103.90 138.79
N GLN A 528 43.24 105.08 138.15
CA GLN A 528 42.73 105.24 136.79
C GLN A 528 43.55 104.41 135.79
N THR A 529 44.88 104.43 135.90
CA THR A 529 45.79 103.64 135.05
C THR A 529 45.58 102.13 135.25
N GLN A 530 45.35 101.66 136.49
CA GLN A 530 45.01 100.25 136.73
C GLN A 530 43.66 99.86 136.11
N HIS A 531 42.65 100.73 136.23
CA HIS A 531 41.33 100.49 135.66
C HIS A 531 41.39 100.40 134.12
N THR A 532 42.02 101.37 133.46
CA THR A 532 42.23 101.34 132.00
C THR A 532 43.07 100.13 131.58
N ALA A 533 44.07 99.73 132.38
CA ALA A 533 44.85 98.54 132.09
C ALA A 533 44.02 97.24 132.22
N ALA A 534 43.01 97.18 133.09
CA ALA A 534 42.09 96.04 133.15
C ALA A 534 41.12 96.02 131.96
N GLU A 535 40.67 97.18 131.49
CA GLU A 535 39.84 97.28 130.27
C GLU A 535 40.62 96.84 129.02
N ILE A 536 41.89 97.22 128.88
CA ILE A 536 42.75 96.77 127.76
C ILE A 536 43.00 95.26 127.84
N ASP A 537 43.15 94.69 129.04
CA ASP A 537 43.33 93.25 129.27
C ASP A 537 42.14 92.44 128.72
N ASP A 538 40.91 92.88 129.04
CA ASP A 538 39.68 92.30 128.51
C ASP A 538 39.55 92.47 126.98
N MET A 539 40.00 93.60 126.42
CA MET A 539 40.08 93.76 124.97
C MET A 539 41.08 92.80 124.32
N LEU A 540 42.24 92.57 124.94
CA LEU A 540 43.27 91.64 124.42
C LEU A 540 42.79 90.18 124.47
N VAL A 541 42.04 89.78 125.52
CA VAL A 541 41.43 88.45 125.59
C VAL A 541 40.46 88.23 124.42
N ARG A 542 39.54 89.17 124.18
CA ARG A 542 38.63 89.11 123.03
C ARG A 542 39.36 89.14 121.69
N LEU A 543 40.44 89.91 121.59
CA LEU A 543 41.26 89.97 120.38
C LEU A 543 41.97 88.63 120.13
N ARG A 544 42.48 87.97 121.16
CA ARG A 544 43.08 86.63 121.06
C ARG A 544 42.07 85.59 120.59
N GLU A 545 40.87 85.56 121.19
CA GLU A 545 39.80 84.66 120.76
C GLU A 545 39.41 84.90 119.29
N GLY A 546 39.32 86.17 118.87
CA GLY A 546 39.07 86.53 117.47
C GLY A 546 40.18 86.08 116.51
N VAL A 547 41.44 86.18 116.93
CA VAL A 547 42.61 85.73 116.17
C VAL A 547 42.65 84.21 116.03
N GLU A 548 42.41 83.45 117.11
CA GLU A 548 42.32 81.99 117.06
C GLU A 548 41.19 81.52 116.14
N SER A 549 40.02 82.18 116.21
CA SER A 549 38.90 81.91 115.31
C SER A 549 39.24 82.20 113.84
N ALA A 550 39.94 83.30 113.56
CA ALA A 550 40.38 83.65 112.21
C ALA A 550 41.40 82.64 111.65
N VAL A 551 42.39 82.21 112.45
CA VAL A 551 43.35 81.16 112.05
C VAL A 551 42.62 79.84 111.74
N ALA A 552 41.67 79.43 112.59
CA ALA A 552 40.88 78.23 112.36
C ALA A 552 40.05 78.32 111.06
N ALA A 553 39.39 79.46 110.81
CA ALA A 553 38.62 79.70 109.60
C ALA A 553 39.50 79.68 108.33
N MET A 554 40.72 80.24 108.41
CA MET A 554 41.68 80.25 107.30
C MET A 554 42.24 78.85 107.01
N SER A 555 42.53 78.07 108.05
CA SER A 555 42.96 76.66 107.90
C SER A 555 41.87 75.80 107.24
N THR A 556 40.61 75.94 107.70
CA THR A 556 39.46 75.29 107.05
C THR A 556 39.25 75.78 105.61
N GLY A 557 39.43 77.08 105.34
CA GLY A 557 39.36 77.65 103.99
C GLY A 557 40.40 77.03 103.05
N ARG A 558 41.64 76.86 103.53
CA ARG A 558 42.74 76.23 102.79
C ARG A 558 42.46 74.76 102.48
N GLU A 559 41.91 74.02 103.46
CA GLU A 559 41.50 72.62 103.26
C GLU A 559 40.40 72.51 102.19
N LYS A 560 39.36 73.37 102.26
CA LYS A 560 38.29 73.42 101.27
C LYS A 560 38.77 73.81 99.87
N ALA A 561 39.73 74.73 99.76
CA ALA A 561 40.36 75.05 98.49
C ALA A 561 41.08 73.84 97.89
N GLY A 562 41.81 73.06 98.71
CA GLY A 562 42.43 71.80 98.29
C GLY A 562 41.41 70.76 97.77
N TYR A 563 40.30 70.57 98.47
CA TYR A 563 39.20 69.71 97.98
C TYR A 563 38.61 70.21 96.65
N SER A 564 38.49 71.53 96.49
CA SER A 564 37.93 72.12 95.26
C SER A 564 38.86 71.94 94.06
N VAL A 565 40.18 72.00 94.26
CA VAL A 565 41.17 71.64 93.22
C VAL A 565 41.05 70.18 92.80
N GLU A 566 40.92 69.26 93.76
CA GLU A 566 40.80 67.83 93.45
C GLU A 566 39.50 67.51 92.69
N GLU A 567 38.37 68.12 93.08
CA GLU A 567 37.11 67.96 92.36
C GLU A 567 37.14 68.59 90.96
N ALA A 568 37.75 69.77 90.80
CA ALA A 568 37.94 70.39 89.49
C ALA A 568 38.83 69.50 88.59
N ARG A 569 39.91 68.92 89.11
CA ARG A 569 40.76 67.99 88.36
C ARG A 569 39.99 66.74 87.91
N LYS A 570 39.11 66.19 88.73
CA LYS A 570 38.23 65.09 88.31
C LYS A 570 37.30 65.51 87.18
N ALA A 571 36.75 66.72 87.23
CA ALA A 571 35.90 67.24 86.16
C ALA A 571 36.65 67.35 84.81
N GLY A 572 37.91 67.79 84.82
CA GLY A 572 38.76 67.82 83.61
C GLY A 572 39.02 66.42 83.02
N VAL A 573 39.29 65.42 83.89
CA VAL A 573 39.46 64.02 83.44
C VAL A 573 38.17 63.46 82.81
N GLU A 574 37.00 63.79 83.37
CA GLU A 574 35.71 63.41 82.78
C GLU A 574 35.47 64.10 81.42
N LEU A 575 35.81 65.38 81.28
CA LEU A 575 35.73 66.09 79.99
C LEU A 575 36.64 65.47 78.92
N THR A 576 37.87 65.09 79.27
CA THR A 576 38.78 64.36 78.38
C THR A 576 38.17 63.01 77.96
N THR A 577 37.51 62.31 78.88
CA THR A 577 36.83 61.04 78.59
C THR A 577 35.65 61.26 77.62
N ILE A 578 34.85 62.31 77.83
CA ILE A 578 33.75 62.72 76.95
C ILE A 578 34.26 63.01 75.53
N VAL A 579 35.36 63.77 75.39
CA VAL A 579 36.00 64.02 74.08
C VAL A 579 36.37 62.71 73.39
N GLY A 580 36.94 61.75 74.13
CA GLY A 580 37.28 60.42 73.62
C GLY A 580 36.07 59.64 73.09
N GLU A 581 34.94 59.64 73.81
CA GLU A 581 33.72 58.98 73.36
C GLU A 581 33.07 59.69 72.16
N ILE A 582 33.06 61.02 72.12
CA ILE A 582 32.51 61.77 70.99
C ILE A 582 33.35 61.56 69.72
N ARG A 583 34.68 61.43 69.83
CA ARG A 583 35.53 61.06 68.69
C ARG A 583 35.16 59.69 68.10
N LYS A 584 34.75 58.72 68.93
CA LYS A 584 34.24 57.43 68.43
C LYS A 584 32.92 57.60 67.67
N VAL A 585 32.01 58.48 68.15
CA VAL A 585 30.77 58.82 67.43
C VAL A 585 31.06 59.42 66.05
N ASN A 586 32.08 60.27 65.96
CA ASN A 586 32.50 60.88 64.69
C ASN A 586 33.00 59.82 63.70
N ALA A 587 33.88 58.93 64.14
CA ALA A 587 34.38 57.81 63.33
C ALA A 587 33.24 56.87 62.87
N MET A 588 32.25 56.63 63.74
CA MET A 588 31.09 55.81 63.39
C MET A 588 30.19 56.52 62.36
N SER A 589 30.05 57.84 62.44
CA SER A 589 29.29 58.63 61.45
C SER A 589 29.93 58.57 60.06
N GLU A 590 31.27 58.58 59.98
CA GLU A 590 32.02 58.38 58.72
C GLU A 590 31.81 56.98 58.12
N GLN A 591 31.81 55.94 58.96
CA GLN A 591 31.49 54.57 58.52
C GLN A 591 30.05 54.45 58.01
N VAL A 592 29.08 55.06 58.71
CA VAL A 592 27.68 55.08 58.26
C VAL A 592 27.56 55.78 56.91
N ALA A 593 28.24 56.93 56.71
CA ALA A 593 28.23 57.62 55.42
C ALA A 593 28.78 56.74 54.28
N THR A 594 29.87 56.02 54.52
CA THR A 594 30.46 55.09 53.54
C THR A 594 29.51 53.94 53.21
N ALA A 595 28.94 53.29 54.22
CA ALA A 595 27.97 52.21 54.04
C ALA A 595 26.69 52.67 53.31
N THR A 596 26.30 53.91 53.52
CA THR A 596 25.12 54.51 52.86
C THR A 596 25.38 54.76 51.38
N GLU A 597 26.59 55.15 50.99
CA GLU A 597 26.96 55.31 49.57
C GLU A 597 27.05 53.96 48.83
N GLU A 598 27.52 52.91 49.52
CA GLU A 598 27.46 51.54 49.00
C GLU A 598 26.00 51.08 48.82
N GLN A 599 25.13 51.33 49.81
CA GLN A 599 23.69 51.04 49.69
C GLN A 599 23.05 51.78 48.52
N ARG A 600 23.38 53.06 48.30
CA ARG A 600 22.88 53.84 47.16
C ARG A 600 23.18 53.17 45.83
N THR A 601 24.41 52.68 45.67
CA THR A 601 24.84 51.96 44.46
C THR A 601 24.03 50.68 44.25
N VAL A 602 23.82 49.89 45.31
CA VAL A 602 22.99 48.68 45.24
C VAL A 602 21.53 49.01 44.91
N THR A 603 20.97 50.09 45.46
CA THR A 603 19.61 50.54 45.15
C THR A 603 19.46 50.92 43.67
N ASP A 604 20.43 51.64 43.10
CA ASP A 604 20.44 51.98 41.66
C ASP A 604 20.49 50.71 40.78
N ASP A 605 21.32 49.72 41.16
CA ASP A 605 21.42 48.43 40.46
C ASP A 605 20.11 47.62 40.53
N ILE A 606 19.45 47.60 41.70
CA ILE A 606 18.14 46.96 41.85
C ILE A 606 17.13 47.63 40.92
N GLN A 607 17.10 48.97 40.88
CA GLN A 607 16.17 49.71 40.04
C GLN A 607 16.40 49.42 38.55
N HIS A 608 17.65 49.32 38.10
CA HIS A 608 17.98 48.92 36.74
C HIS A 608 17.51 47.49 36.43
N ASN A 609 17.78 46.53 37.31
CA ASN A 609 17.37 45.14 37.13
C ASN A 609 15.85 44.97 37.07
N VAL A 610 15.10 45.76 37.84
CA VAL A 610 13.64 45.74 37.84
C VAL A 610 13.06 46.20 36.50
N ILE A 611 13.69 47.18 35.83
CA ILE A 611 13.33 47.59 34.46
C ILE A 611 13.56 46.44 33.47
N LEU A 612 14.71 45.77 33.56
CA LEU A 612 15.00 44.62 32.68
C LEU A 612 14.00 43.48 32.86
N ILE A 613 13.57 43.19 34.10
CA ILE A 613 12.55 42.17 34.39
C ILE A 613 11.20 42.58 33.75
N ARG A 614 10.80 43.85 33.89
CA ARG A 614 9.57 44.36 33.27
C ARG A 614 9.59 44.20 31.75
N ASP A 615 10.69 44.59 31.11
CA ASP A 615 10.83 44.48 29.66
C ASP A 615 10.85 43.01 29.21
N GLY A 616 11.43 42.11 30.01
CA GLY A 616 11.36 40.66 29.82
C GLY A 616 9.94 40.10 29.88
N TYR A 617 9.10 40.60 30.80
CA TYR A 617 7.69 40.24 30.84
C TYR A 617 6.93 40.69 29.58
N GLN A 618 7.20 41.90 29.08
CA GLN A 618 6.60 42.38 27.84
C GLN A 618 6.97 41.51 26.63
N ALA A 619 8.25 41.15 26.49
CA ALA A 619 8.69 40.24 25.43
C ALA A 619 8.04 38.85 25.54
N THR A 620 7.83 38.35 26.76
CA THR A 620 7.17 37.07 26.99
C THR A 620 5.69 37.11 26.63
N LEU A 621 5.02 38.26 26.85
CA LEU A 621 3.64 38.51 26.41
C LEU A 621 3.50 38.45 24.89
N ASP A 622 4.45 39.03 24.15
CA ASP A 622 4.46 38.98 22.69
C ASP A 622 4.62 37.54 22.17
N ILE A 623 5.51 36.74 22.78
CA ILE A 623 5.70 35.32 22.47
C ILE A 623 4.43 34.52 22.77
N ALA A 624 3.78 34.79 23.90
CA ALA A 624 2.52 34.15 24.27
C ALA A 624 1.42 34.42 23.22
N GLY A 625 1.35 35.65 22.68
CA GLY A 625 0.45 36.01 21.58
C GLY A 625 0.74 35.23 20.28
N GLN A 626 2.01 35.05 19.92
CA GLN A 626 2.40 34.25 18.76
C GLN A 626 2.05 32.75 18.94
N LEU A 627 2.27 32.20 20.14
CA LEU A 627 1.91 30.82 20.46
C LEU A 627 0.40 30.59 20.39
N GLN A 628 -0.41 31.57 20.82
CA GLN A 628 -1.86 31.50 20.67
C GLN A 628 -2.27 31.36 19.21
N GLN A 629 -1.75 32.22 18.33
CA GLN A 629 -2.05 32.17 16.89
C GLN A 629 -1.63 30.84 16.25
N GLN A 630 -0.47 30.30 16.65
CA GLN A 630 -0.01 28.99 16.17
C GLN A 630 -0.90 27.85 16.68
N GLY A 631 -1.33 27.89 17.94
CA GLY A 631 -2.28 26.93 18.51
C GLY A 631 -3.60 26.92 17.75
N GLU A 632 -4.17 28.10 17.47
CA GLU A 632 -5.39 28.25 16.67
C GLU A 632 -5.20 27.68 15.25
N ALA A 633 -4.09 27.99 14.59
CA ALA A 633 -3.79 27.44 13.26
C ALA A 633 -3.62 25.91 13.25
N LEU A 634 -3.02 25.33 14.29
CA LEU A 634 -2.90 23.87 14.44
C LEU A 634 -4.26 23.22 14.68
N SER A 635 -5.12 23.84 15.49
CA SER A 635 -6.50 23.39 15.72
C SER A 635 -7.30 23.39 14.42
N ASP A 636 -7.25 24.48 13.65
CA ASP A 636 -7.90 24.59 12.34
C ASP A 636 -7.39 23.53 11.36
N LEU A 637 -6.08 23.28 11.32
CA LEU A 637 -5.50 22.25 10.46
C LEU A 637 -5.97 20.84 10.86
N ALA A 638 -6.04 20.56 12.17
CA ALA A 638 -6.53 19.29 12.69
C ALA A 638 -8.02 19.07 12.34
N VAL A 639 -8.85 20.11 12.43
CA VAL A 639 -10.26 20.06 12.02
C VAL A 639 -10.38 19.83 10.51
N GLN A 640 -9.59 20.53 9.69
CA GLN A 640 -9.58 20.32 8.23
C GLN A 640 -9.13 18.90 7.86
N LEU A 641 -8.12 18.34 8.55
CA LEU A 641 -7.69 16.96 8.37
C LEU A 641 -8.80 15.98 8.77
N GLU A 642 -9.47 16.19 9.90
CA GLU A 642 -10.59 15.35 10.33
C GLU A 642 -11.75 15.39 9.33
N GLN A 643 -12.10 16.57 8.80
CA GLN A 643 -13.13 16.72 7.77
C GLN A 643 -12.77 16.01 6.46
N ARG A 644 -11.50 16.08 6.03
CA ARG A 644 -11.04 15.34 4.84
C ARG A 644 -11.07 13.83 5.09
N LEU A 645 -10.66 13.38 6.27
CA LEU A 645 -10.68 11.96 6.63
C LEU A 645 -12.10 11.42 6.81
N ALA A 646 -13.06 12.24 7.22
CA ALA A 646 -14.47 11.85 7.35
C ALA A 646 -15.13 11.49 6.00
N GLN A 647 -14.51 11.88 4.87
CA GLN A 647 -14.95 11.47 3.54
C GLN A 647 -14.61 9.99 3.24
N PHE A 648 -13.74 9.37 4.02
CA PHE A 648 -13.32 7.97 3.88
C PHE A 648 -14.10 7.07 4.83
N ARG A 649 -14.63 5.97 4.32
CA ARG A 649 -15.24 4.90 5.13
C ARG A 649 -14.17 3.87 5.46
N LEU A 650 -13.64 3.95 6.68
CA LEU A 650 -12.55 3.10 7.16
C LEU A 650 -13.08 1.88 7.91
N ARG A 651 -12.37 0.76 7.79
CA ARG A 651 -12.59 -0.44 8.59
C ARG A 651 -12.00 -0.19 9.98
N GLN A 652 -12.86 -0.11 10.99
CA GLN A 652 -12.40 -0.05 12.38
C GLN A 652 -11.89 -1.44 12.77
N SER A 653 -10.67 -1.50 13.33
CA SER A 653 -10.17 -2.74 13.94
C SER A 653 -11.11 -3.17 15.07
N PRO A 654 -11.39 -4.48 15.21
CA PRO A 654 -12.25 -4.99 16.27
C PRO A 654 -11.75 -4.66 17.68
#